data_AF-A0A426DJ68-F1
#
_entry.id   AF-A0A426DJ68-F1
#
_cell.length_a   1.000
_cell.length_b   1.000
_cell.length_c   1.000
_cell.angle_alpha   90.00
_cell.angle_beta   90.00
_cell.angle_gamma   90.00
#
_symmetry.space_group_name_H-M   'P 1'
#
loop_
_entity.id
_entity.type
_entity.pdbx_description
1 polymer ?
#
loop_
_entity_poly.entity_id
_entity_poly.type
_entity_poly.pdbx_seq_one_letter_code
_entity_poly.pdbx_strand_id
1 'polypeptide(L)'
;MRILDNMENCYGCGACCNVCPAGAIDMKENKEGFLEPFIDEEKCISCEKCKKVCPSVNCLYSNDPEPDIFAFSAEEKILYNSSSGGIFSFLAEYILQAGGYVVGAAYDSQFLVNHVMIHSIEELDKIRRSKYLQSATGDTYKKTKELLEMGEYVLYSGCPCQIAGLLRFLGKDYDTLFTVDLLCHGIPSPKLFREHLTNSFDGIGNIEDVEFRSREGWSTLFQVKLKNGEVKTAYNNKSVYMKSFLLDINLRASCFRCQYSKLPRQGDITIGDLWAAQSSNLSFEYRKGVSVILLNNKKGERLFQDTLSGSGHQFQMQKISGKGVENPINQNLLNTNIFYPSAINSDIAKRRKFFEDCSDMGFESAVYASLHKFDVGLMLFMSNNYGSIATNYALYRTITDTGRRAAVIDNLVVIGNTARDFVKKHMNFCSDFMEKGDWRAVNQCFKTFVVGSDLSWDWIMNQWSRQPQYMMLGFADKNKRMISYASSFGAKKEEKDIDEDARVLYTHYLKRFDAVSVREDYGVEMCRKLFDVHARQVIDPVFICNQEIWSEVSASSQVEFDEDYLLAYILNPLPYKRKAILEAAQNLNEKLVVILDLYEVNYEANKRAMAMDENIVKPDFIDWLAYFQHASYVITDSVHGIWFSIIFKKKFVAIKNRSRERFDSLERLIDYPGLFFEDSMSLLGKTNIFADIDYDVVYQHLETSRMESENWLRSALDVAVKPKSDVESVKVMERLFRSLHEKKELVNKIKREYSYEEEQKKSIREQLNAGKTWLEVVFTRNQIVPEESKLRGINDIQEYFSILQNKTDYVLVLSGFDECSGQWKRFLEVSGLPLRADIGWRESYAAVVDRGAVKVDEKSKGEININYEFLAGFPKYSVEYVDGELRVGCRPLRYCKIKVKSKGFTGAMGACRSEILVDNIDYSMNRIGINIVVIDKETGNIMDSINVNTYSDPSLKINRV
;
A
#
# COMPACT_ATOMS: atom_id res chain seq x y z
N MET A 1 55.59 -10.09 -7.46
CA MET A 1 55.19 -11.49 -7.80
C MET A 1 53.70 -11.57 -8.16
N ARG A 2 53.24 -12.52 -9.01
CA ARG A 2 51.82 -12.63 -9.39
C ARG A 2 51.34 -14.10 -9.44
N ILE A 3 50.12 -14.36 -8.94
CA ILE A 3 49.48 -15.69 -9.02
C ILE A 3 48.82 -15.89 -10.39
N LEU A 4 48.12 -14.86 -10.87
CA LEU A 4 47.41 -14.81 -12.15
C LEU A 4 47.85 -13.58 -12.94
N ASP A 5 47.92 -13.72 -14.26
CA ASP A 5 48.25 -12.60 -15.16
C ASP A 5 47.07 -11.63 -15.32
N ASN A 6 45.84 -12.15 -15.27
CA ASN A 6 44.59 -11.39 -15.26
C ASN A 6 43.74 -11.77 -14.04
N MET A 7 43.52 -10.81 -13.14
CA MET A 7 42.73 -11.01 -11.91
C MET A 7 41.24 -11.25 -12.16
N GLU A 8 40.70 -10.91 -13.34
CA GLU A 8 39.33 -11.30 -13.72
C GLU A 8 39.16 -12.82 -13.85
N ASN A 9 40.25 -13.61 -13.86
CA ASN A 9 40.21 -15.06 -13.76
C ASN A 9 40.11 -15.57 -12.31
N CYS A 10 40.30 -14.71 -11.32
CA CYS A 10 40.29 -15.11 -9.92
C CYS A 10 38.88 -15.44 -9.45
N TYR A 11 38.67 -16.68 -9.00
CA TYR A 11 37.41 -17.11 -8.39
C TYR A 11 37.21 -16.62 -6.94
N GLY A 12 38.26 -16.10 -6.29
CA GLY A 12 38.19 -15.65 -4.90
C GLY A 12 37.99 -16.78 -3.87
N CYS A 13 38.42 -18.01 -4.17
CA CYS A 13 38.22 -19.18 -3.30
C CYS A 13 39.14 -19.27 -2.07
N GLY A 14 40.20 -18.45 -2.00
CA GLY A 14 41.12 -18.42 -0.85
C GLY A 14 42.14 -19.57 -0.75
N ALA A 15 42.20 -20.50 -1.72
CA ALA A 15 43.17 -21.61 -1.70
C ALA A 15 44.63 -21.14 -1.62
N CYS A 16 44.97 -20.06 -2.34
CA CYS A 16 46.31 -19.47 -2.33
C CYS A 16 46.72 -18.89 -0.98
N CYS A 17 45.78 -18.23 -0.29
CA CYS A 17 45.95 -17.73 1.08
C CYS A 17 46.17 -18.91 2.05
N ASN A 18 45.34 -19.95 1.95
CA ASN A 18 45.40 -21.09 2.84
C ASN A 18 46.70 -21.91 2.68
N VAL A 19 47.23 -22.07 1.47
CA VAL A 19 48.48 -22.83 1.24
C VAL A 19 49.76 -22.05 1.60
N CYS A 20 49.69 -20.73 1.80
CA CYS A 20 50.88 -19.90 1.94
C CYS A 20 51.62 -20.20 3.26
N PRO A 21 52.85 -20.76 3.20
CA PRO A 21 53.57 -21.15 4.42
C PRO A 21 54.13 -19.93 5.18
N ALA A 22 54.36 -18.82 4.48
CA ALA A 22 54.92 -17.61 5.06
C ALA A 22 53.84 -16.63 5.58
N GLY A 23 52.55 -16.96 5.42
CA GLY A 23 51.45 -16.02 5.75
C GLY A 23 51.53 -14.72 4.94
N ALA A 24 52.08 -14.78 3.72
CA ALA A 24 52.34 -13.61 2.88
C ALA A 24 51.17 -13.22 1.97
N ILE A 25 49.99 -13.85 2.12
CA ILE A 25 48.84 -13.62 1.24
C ILE A 25 47.61 -13.35 2.10
N ASP A 26 46.98 -12.19 1.89
CA ASP A 26 45.70 -11.82 2.48
C ASP A 26 44.62 -11.78 1.39
N MET A 27 43.38 -12.10 1.72
CA MET A 27 42.24 -11.87 0.83
C MET A 27 41.66 -10.48 1.10
N LYS A 28 41.78 -9.55 0.15
CA LYS A 28 41.33 -8.16 0.28
C LYS A 28 40.23 -7.83 -0.74
N GLU A 29 39.31 -6.95 -0.36
CA GLU A 29 38.24 -6.45 -1.23
C GLU A 29 38.84 -5.58 -2.35
N ASN A 30 38.49 -5.87 -3.62
CA ASN A 30 38.85 -5.03 -4.76
C ASN A 30 37.85 -3.87 -4.94
N LYS A 31 38.06 -2.99 -5.94
CA LYS A 31 37.19 -1.83 -6.20
C LYS A 31 35.71 -2.18 -6.43
N GLU A 32 35.46 -3.40 -6.89
CA GLU A 32 34.14 -3.94 -7.24
C GLU A 32 33.50 -4.74 -6.10
N GLY A 33 34.15 -4.83 -4.93
CA GLY A 33 33.61 -5.52 -3.76
C GLY A 33 33.98 -6.99 -3.63
N PHE A 34 34.83 -7.51 -4.51
CA PHE A 34 35.19 -8.92 -4.58
C PHE A 34 36.51 -9.19 -3.85
N LEU A 35 36.58 -10.27 -3.06
CA LEU A 35 37.83 -10.68 -2.42
C LEU A 35 38.82 -11.25 -3.44
N GLU A 36 40.05 -10.76 -3.40
CA GLU A 36 41.19 -11.17 -4.21
C GLU A 36 42.46 -11.32 -3.37
N PRO A 37 43.40 -12.21 -3.76
CA PRO A 37 44.66 -12.36 -3.05
C PRO A 37 45.57 -11.14 -3.25
N PHE A 38 46.02 -10.57 -2.14
CA PHE A 38 47.07 -9.55 -2.07
C PHE A 38 48.33 -10.18 -1.47
N ILE A 39 49.47 -10.04 -2.17
CA ILE A 39 50.74 -10.61 -1.73
C ILE A 39 51.57 -9.54 -1.04
N ASP A 40 51.96 -9.81 0.20
CA ASP A 40 53.00 -9.07 0.93
C ASP A 40 54.37 -9.52 0.40
N GLU A 41 55.04 -8.66 -0.37
CA GLU A 41 56.30 -9.01 -1.03
C GLU A 41 57.46 -9.20 -0.04
N GLU A 42 57.41 -8.57 1.13
CA GLU A 42 58.45 -8.70 2.16
C GLU A 42 58.40 -10.06 2.87
N LYS A 43 57.19 -10.62 3.03
CA LYS A 43 56.99 -11.96 3.61
C LYS A 43 57.10 -13.09 2.59
N CYS A 44 56.96 -12.78 1.30
CA CYS A 44 56.87 -13.81 0.27
C CYS A 44 58.22 -14.48 -0.01
N ILE A 45 58.31 -15.78 0.26
CA ILE A 45 59.50 -16.60 0.00
C ILE A 45 59.58 -17.19 -1.42
N SER A 46 58.78 -16.67 -2.37
CA SER A 46 58.77 -17.10 -3.79
C SER A 46 58.61 -18.62 -4.04
N CYS A 47 57.93 -19.36 -3.15
CA CYS A 47 57.81 -20.82 -3.27
C CYS A 47 56.80 -21.33 -4.31
N GLU A 48 56.05 -20.43 -4.96
CA GLU A 48 55.02 -20.70 -5.98
C GLU A 48 53.85 -21.63 -5.61
N LYS A 49 53.75 -22.06 -4.35
CA LYS A 49 52.66 -22.92 -3.88
C LYS A 49 51.27 -22.33 -4.17
N CYS A 50 51.12 -21.01 -4.02
CA CYS A 50 49.88 -20.28 -4.31
C CYS A 50 49.41 -20.43 -5.77
N LYS A 51 50.34 -20.48 -6.74
CA LYS A 51 50.04 -20.70 -8.16
C LYS A 51 49.67 -22.15 -8.43
N LYS A 52 50.38 -23.11 -7.82
CA LYS A 52 50.14 -24.57 -7.97
C LYS A 52 48.76 -25.00 -7.45
N VAL A 53 48.27 -24.39 -6.37
CA VAL A 53 46.93 -24.70 -5.84
C VAL A 53 45.82 -23.88 -6.51
N CYS A 54 46.14 -22.86 -7.31
CA CYS A 54 45.12 -21.98 -7.88
C CYS A 54 44.25 -22.77 -8.88
N PRO A 55 42.92 -22.87 -8.63
CA PRO A 55 42.03 -23.61 -9.53
C PRO A 55 41.98 -22.98 -10.93
N SER A 56 42.07 -21.65 -11.03
CA SER A 56 42.11 -20.97 -12.33
C SER A 56 43.33 -21.30 -13.20
N VAL A 57 44.41 -21.81 -12.61
CA VAL A 57 45.61 -22.25 -13.35
C VAL A 57 45.59 -23.75 -13.57
N ASN A 58 45.16 -24.50 -12.55
CA ASN A 58 45.24 -25.95 -12.50
C ASN A 58 43.83 -26.53 -12.33
N CYS A 59 43.09 -26.63 -13.43
CA CYS A 59 41.76 -27.20 -13.45
C CYS A 59 41.83 -28.75 -13.43
N LEU A 60 40.98 -29.38 -12.62
CA LEU A 60 40.87 -30.84 -12.52
C LEU A 60 39.40 -31.24 -12.58
N TYR A 61 39.11 -32.34 -13.29
CA TYR A 61 37.79 -32.96 -13.36
C TYR A 61 37.97 -34.46 -13.09
N SER A 62 37.64 -34.89 -11.88
CA SER A 62 37.84 -36.28 -11.42
C SER A 62 36.54 -37.09 -11.32
N ASN A 63 35.39 -36.43 -11.42
CA ASN A 63 34.07 -37.04 -11.25
C ASN A 63 33.46 -37.53 -12.57
N ASP A 64 32.33 -38.23 -12.45
CA ASP A 64 31.58 -38.78 -13.57
C ASP A 64 31.04 -37.65 -14.49
N PRO A 65 31.30 -37.68 -15.81
CA PRO A 65 30.69 -36.76 -16.76
C PRO A 65 29.18 -36.96 -16.94
N GLU A 66 28.63 -38.11 -16.55
CA GLU A 66 27.22 -38.50 -16.73
C GLU A 66 26.59 -38.95 -15.40
N PRO A 67 26.48 -38.06 -14.40
CA PRO A 67 25.97 -38.43 -13.08
C PRO A 67 24.49 -38.78 -13.09
N ASP A 68 24.08 -39.67 -12.19
CA ASP A 68 22.67 -39.93 -11.93
C ASP A 68 22.01 -38.70 -11.30
N ILE A 69 20.79 -38.37 -11.75
CA ILE A 69 20.06 -37.16 -11.34
C ILE A 69 18.75 -37.54 -10.65
N PHE A 70 18.52 -36.96 -9.47
CA PHE A 70 17.32 -37.18 -8.66
C PHE A 70 16.58 -35.87 -8.37
N ALA A 71 15.26 -35.98 -8.27
CA ALA A 71 14.38 -35.01 -7.65
C ALA A 71 14.15 -35.42 -6.19
N PHE A 72 14.21 -34.47 -5.25
CA PHE A 72 14.07 -34.73 -3.82
C PHE A 72 13.26 -33.64 -3.12
N SER A 73 12.35 -34.05 -2.22
CA SER A 73 11.58 -33.15 -1.36
C SER A 73 11.38 -33.76 0.02
N ALA A 74 11.76 -33.02 1.06
CA ALA A 74 11.60 -33.41 2.46
C ALA A 74 10.19 -33.12 3.00
N GLU A 75 9.93 -33.56 4.22
CA GLU A 75 8.76 -33.15 4.98
C GLU A 75 8.73 -31.62 5.27
N GLU A 76 7.54 -31.12 5.57
CA GLU A 76 7.24 -29.68 5.67
C GLU A 76 8.13 -28.92 6.66
N LYS A 77 8.47 -29.54 7.80
CA LYS A 77 9.34 -28.92 8.80
C LYS A 77 10.75 -28.65 8.26
N ILE A 78 11.30 -29.55 7.46
CA ILE A 78 12.62 -29.38 6.84
C ILE A 78 12.53 -28.41 5.67
N LEU A 79 11.48 -28.49 4.85
CA LEU A 79 11.24 -27.57 3.74
C LEU A 79 11.15 -26.12 4.22
N TYR A 80 10.44 -25.85 5.32
CA TYR A 80 10.28 -24.50 5.87
C TYR A 80 11.62 -23.83 6.23
N ASN A 81 12.62 -24.62 6.65
CA ASN A 81 13.96 -24.13 7.00
C ASN A 81 14.95 -24.21 5.81
N SER A 82 14.48 -24.61 4.63
CA SER A 82 15.31 -24.86 3.45
C SER A 82 14.98 -23.91 2.31
N SER A 83 15.90 -23.74 1.36
CA SER A 83 15.66 -22.93 0.16
C SER A 83 15.00 -23.67 -1.00
N SER A 84 14.87 -24.99 -0.87
CA SER A 84 14.51 -25.93 -1.94
C SER A 84 13.98 -27.21 -1.28
N GLY A 85 14.14 -28.38 -1.90
CA GLY A 85 13.70 -29.68 -1.38
C GLY A 85 14.36 -30.20 -0.09
N GLY A 86 15.33 -29.48 0.50
CA GLY A 86 15.82 -29.75 1.86
C GLY A 86 16.94 -30.79 2.01
N ILE A 87 17.50 -31.29 0.91
CA ILE A 87 18.55 -32.34 0.94
C ILE A 87 19.81 -31.95 1.74
N PHE A 88 20.22 -30.68 1.73
CA PHE A 88 21.40 -30.24 2.48
C PHE A 88 21.26 -30.52 3.98
N SER A 89 20.06 -30.33 4.52
CA SER A 89 19.76 -30.60 5.93
C SER A 89 19.99 -32.07 6.28
N PHE A 90 19.54 -32.99 5.42
CA PHE A 90 19.73 -34.42 5.60
C PHE A 90 21.22 -34.79 5.63
N LEU A 91 21.99 -34.32 4.64
CA LEU A 91 23.43 -34.60 4.55
C LEU A 91 24.20 -34.06 5.76
N ALA A 92 23.86 -32.84 6.19
CA ALA A 92 24.51 -32.21 7.34
C ALA A 92 24.15 -32.89 8.67
N GLU A 93 22.87 -33.20 8.89
CA GLU A 93 22.41 -33.88 10.11
C GLU A 93 23.05 -35.26 10.25
N TYR A 94 23.15 -36.03 9.17
CA TYR A 94 23.81 -37.34 9.18
C TYR A 94 25.25 -37.26 9.70
N ILE A 95 26.02 -36.28 9.22
CA ILE A 95 27.42 -36.09 9.63
C ILE A 95 27.53 -35.56 11.06
N LEU A 96 26.67 -34.63 11.46
CA LEU A 96 26.66 -34.08 12.83
C LEU A 96 26.24 -35.12 13.87
N GLN A 97 25.27 -35.97 13.55
CA GLN A 97 24.83 -37.08 14.43
C GLN A 97 25.92 -38.14 14.61
N ALA A 98 26.78 -38.32 13.60
CA ALA A 98 27.96 -39.17 13.69
C ALA A 98 29.13 -38.51 14.45
N GLY A 99 28.95 -37.30 15.01
CA GLY A 99 30.01 -36.56 15.68
C GLY A 99 31.02 -35.93 14.72
N GLY A 100 30.66 -35.71 13.46
CA GLY A 100 31.49 -35.03 12.46
C GLY A 100 31.30 -33.52 12.42
N TYR A 101 31.89 -32.87 11.41
CA TYR A 101 31.87 -31.43 11.23
C TYR A 101 31.25 -31.05 9.89
N VAL A 102 30.52 -29.93 9.85
CA VAL A 102 29.93 -29.42 8.60
C VAL A 102 30.41 -28.00 8.35
N VAL A 103 30.92 -27.75 7.15
CA VAL A 103 31.32 -26.41 6.69
C VAL A 103 30.30 -25.89 5.68
N GLY A 104 29.80 -24.68 5.93
CA GLY A 104 28.82 -24.02 5.06
C GLY A 104 28.81 -22.51 5.22
N ALA A 105 27.99 -21.84 4.41
CA ALA A 105 27.97 -20.38 4.33
C ALA A 105 26.99 -19.77 5.34
N ALA A 106 27.47 -18.83 6.18
CA ALA A 106 26.68 -18.10 7.17
C ALA A 106 26.86 -16.58 7.00
N TYR A 107 25.84 -15.81 7.41
CA TYR A 107 25.98 -14.36 7.54
C TYR A 107 26.78 -14.00 8.80
N ASP A 108 27.55 -12.92 8.73
CA ASP A 108 28.01 -12.21 9.91
C ASP A 108 27.06 -11.05 10.29
N SER A 109 27.42 -10.31 11.34
CA SER A 109 26.64 -9.15 11.82
C SER A 109 26.49 -8.00 10.82
N GLN A 110 27.26 -8.00 9.72
CA GLN A 110 27.20 -7.02 8.64
C GLN A 110 26.54 -7.59 7.38
N PHE A 111 25.95 -8.78 7.46
CA PHE A 111 25.38 -9.53 6.34
C PHE A 111 26.39 -9.83 5.22
N LEU A 112 27.69 -9.85 5.53
CA LEU A 112 28.68 -10.50 4.68
C LEU A 112 28.62 -12.01 4.91
N VAL A 113 29.00 -12.78 3.89
CA VAL A 113 28.92 -14.24 3.95
C VAL A 113 30.32 -14.82 4.20
N ASN A 114 30.40 -15.72 5.16
CA ASN A 114 31.62 -16.42 5.52
C ASN A 114 31.35 -17.93 5.55
N HIS A 115 32.32 -18.76 5.15
CA HIS A 115 32.27 -20.18 5.47
C HIS A 115 32.59 -20.34 6.95
N VAL A 116 31.70 -21.03 7.64
CA VAL A 116 31.84 -21.37 9.06
C VAL A 116 31.75 -22.88 9.22
N MET A 117 32.40 -23.38 10.25
CA MET A 117 32.38 -24.79 10.62
C MET A 117 31.50 -24.96 11.86
N ILE A 118 30.59 -25.91 11.80
CA ILE A 118 29.71 -26.28 12.90
C ILE A 118 29.96 -27.74 13.31
N HIS A 119 29.66 -28.06 14.56
CA HIS A 119 29.81 -29.41 15.13
C HIS A 119 28.58 -29.86 15.93
N SER A 120 27.48 -29.10 15.87
CA SER A 120 26.23 -29.49 16.52
C SER A 120 25.01 -29.15 15.66
N ILE A 121 23.93 -29.91 15.86
CA ILE A 121 22.67 -29.76 15.10
C ILE A 121 22.01 -28.40 15.40
N GLU A 122 22.17 -27.89 16.62
CA GLU A 122 21.62 -26.60 17.06
C GLU A 122 22.19 -25.43 16.24
N GLU A 123 23.37 -25.61 15.65
CA GLU A 123 24.01 -24.59 14.81
C GLU A 123 23.63 -24.70 13.33
N LEU A 124 22.94 -25.77 12.91
CA LEU A 124 22.69 -26.06 11.50
C LEU A 124 21.94 -24.95 10.77
N ASP A 125 21.03 -24.27 11.46
CA ASP A 125 20.27 -23.17 10.88
C ASP A 125 21.16 -21.99 10.41
N LYS A 126 22.33 -21.80 11.03
CA LYS A 126 23.31 -20.76 10.63
C LYS A 126 23.78 -20.91 9.18
N ILE A 127 23.89 -22.17 8.72
CA ILE A 127 24.42 -22.52 7.39
C ILE A 127 23.36 -23.05 6.43
N ARG A 128 22.08 -23.10 6.86
CA ARG A 128 20.94 -23.34 5.96
C ARG A 128 20.64 -22.11 5.12
N ARG A 129 19.77 -22.27 4.13
CA ARG A 129 19.30 -21.24 3.18
C ARG A 129 20.37 -20.69 2.23
N SER A 130 19.91 -20.28 1.06
CA SER A 130 20.71 -19.64 0.02
C SER A 130 21.13 -18.23 0.41
N LYS A 131 22.39 -17.89 0.12
CA LYS A 131 22.94 -16.53 0.22
C LYS A 131 23.59 -16.17 -1.11
N TYR A 132 23.03 -15.21 -1.85
CA TYR A 132 23.52 -14.82 -3.17
C TYR A 132 24.57 -13.74 -3.07
N LEU A 133 25.75 -14.12 -2.58
CA LEU A 133 26.92 -13.27 -2.34
C LEU A 133 28.21 -14.09 -2.42
N GLN A 134 29.35 -13.43 -2.60
CA GLN A 134 30.63 -14.08 -2.33
C GLN A 134 30.72 -14.46 -0.85
N SER A 135 31.04 -15.73 -0.59
CA SER A 135 31.41 -16.21 0.74
C SER A 135 32.93 -16.26 0.92
N ALA A 136 33.45 -15.65 1.99
CA ALA A 136 34.86 -15.74 2.36
C ALA A 136 35.16 -17.11 3.00
N THR A 137 36.19 -17.81 2.50
CA THR A 137 36.58 -19.11 3.07
C THR A 137 37.45 -19.01 4.32
N GLY A 138 38.09 -17.86 4.57
CA GLY A 138 38.94 -17.67 5.75
C GLY A 138 39.98 -18.78 5.88
N ASP A 139 40.06 -19.38 7.07
CA ASP A 139 40.97 -20.48 7.40
C ASP A 139 40.29 -21.87 7.39
N THR A 140 39.05 -21.98 6.88
CA THR A 140 38.29 -23.24 6.94
C THR A 140 38.99 -24.38 6.21
N TYR A 141 39.73 -24.11 5.12
CA TYR A 141 40.50 -25.15 4.43
C TYR A 141 41.58 -25.75 5.33
N LYS A 142 42.32 -24.92 6.08
CA LYS A 142 43.34 -25.39 7.04
C LYS A 142 42.69 -26.22 8.15
N LYS A 143 41.63 -25.71 8.77
CA LYS A 143 40.86 -26.42 9.81
C LYS A 143 40.31 -27.76 9.31
N THR A 144 39.75 -27.79 8.10
CA THR A 144 39.30 -29.03 7.47
C THR A 144 40.45 -30.02 7.32
N LYS A 145 41.62 -29.57 6.84
CA LYS A 145 42.79 -30.46 6.72
C LYS A 145 43.23 -31.02 8.08
N GLU A 146 43.30 -30.20 9.11
CA GLU A 146 43.66 -30.61 10.47
C GLU A 146 42.71 -31.70 10.98
N LEU A 147 41.40 -31.50 10.86
CA LEU A 147 40.39 -32.49 11.27
C LEU A 147 40.51 -33.80 10.49
N LEU A 148 40.68 -33.72 9.17
CA LEU A 148 40.85 -34.90 8.33
C LEU A 148 42.13 -35.68 8.66
N GLU A 149 43.19 -34.98 9.07
CA GLU A 149 44.45 -35.60 9.54
C GLU A 149 44.30 -36.27 10.91
N MET A 150 43.33 -35.83 11.73
CA MET A 150 42.93 -36.52 12.96
C MET A 150 41.95 -37.69 12.73
N GLY A 151 41.50 -37.91 11.49
CA GLY A 151 40.54 -38.96 11.15
C GLY A 151 39.07 -38.58 11.36
N GLU A 152 38.78 -37.30 11.58
CA GLU A 152 37.41 -36.80 11.75
C GLU A 152 36.65 -36.74 10.42
N TYR A 153 35.33 -36.92 10.49
CA TYR A 153 34.43 -36.76 9.35
C TYR A 153 34.09 -35.29 9.10
N VAL A 154 34.20 -34.85 7.85
CA VAL A 154 33.89 -33.47 7.46
C VAL A 154 33.00 -33.47 6.21
N LEU A 155 31.89 -32.74 6.26
CA LEU A 155 31.10 -32.36 5.09
C LEU A 155 31.40 -30.90 4.73
N TYR A 156 31.99 -30.67 3.56
CA TYR A 156 32.29 -29.34 3.08
C TYR A 156 31.33 -28.94 1.96
N SER A 157 30.49 -27.93 2.18
CA SER A 157 29.60 -27.36 1.17
C SER A 157 30.10 -26.00 0.66
N GLY A 158 29.90 -25.71 -0.64
CA GLY A 158 30.29 -24.44 -1.23
C GLY A 158 29.94 -24.31 -2.71
N CYS A 159 30.32 -23.19 -3.33
CA CYS A 159 30.23 -23.07 -4.79
C CYS A 159 31.24 -24.03 -5.47
N PRO A 160 31.00 -24.46 -6.73
CA PRO A 160 31.90 -25.40 -7.41
C PRO A 160 33.37 -24.94 -7.47
N CYS A 161 33.60 -23.62 -7.63
CA CYS A 161 34.96 -23.06 -7.61
C CYS A 161 35.64 -23.07 -6.22
N GLN A 162 34.85 -23.09 -5.13
CA GLN A 162 35.35 -23.23 -3.76
C GLN A 162 35.66 -24.70 -3.45
N ILE A 163 34.84 -25.65 -3.90
CA ILE A 163 35.17 -27.07 -3.77
C ILE A 163 36.44 -27.41 -4.56
N ALA A 164 36.56 -26.92 -5.80
CA ALA A 164 37.80 -27.04 -6.57
C ALA A 164 39.01 -26.47 -5.81
N GLY A 165 38.85 -25.30 -5.17
CA GLY A 165 39.89 -24.68 -4.34
C GLY A 165 40.32 -25.53 -3.15
N LEU A 166 39.35 -26.12 -2.42
CA LEU A 166 39.60 -27.01 -1.29
C LEU A 166 40.37 -28.26 -1.73
N LEU A 167 39.89 -28.96 -2.76
CA LEU A 167 40.51 -30.19 -3.24
C LEU A 167 41.95 -29.95 -3.72
N ARG A 168 42.20 -28.83 -4.40
CA ARG A 168 43.56 -28.42 -4.80
C ARG A 168 44.46 -28.05 -3.61
N PHE A 169 43.90 -27.46 -2.55
CA PHE A 169 44.63 -27.16 -1.32
C PHE A 169 45.02 -28.43 -0.56
N LEU A 170 44.10 -29.38 -0.44
CA LEU A 170 44.33 -30.66 0.25
C LEU A 170 45.37 -31.52 -0.48
N GLY A 171 45.30 -31.57 -1.81
CA GLY A 171 46.30 -32.21 -2.67
C GLY A 171 46.31 -33.75 -2.62
N LYS A 172 45.37 -34.37 -1.89
CA LYS A 172 45.10 -35.81 -1.85
C LYS A 172 43.64 -36.06 -1.46
N ASP A 173 43.18 -37.28 -1.71
CA ASP A 173 41.85 -37.73 -1.32
C ASP A 173 41.83 -38.19 0.15
N TYR A 174 40.70 -37.99 0.82
CA TYR A 174 40.45 -38.41 2.19
C TYR A 174 39.13 -39.15 2.25
N ASP A 175 39.07 -40.37 2.80
CA ASP A 175 37.83 -41.13 2.92
C ASP A 175 36.80 -40.44 3.85
N THR A 176 37.27 -39.68 4.84
CA THR A 176 36.42 -38.97 5.80
C THR A 176 35.94 -37.58 5.33
N LEU A 177 36.33 -37.11 4.13
CA LEU A 177 35.86 -35.84 3.56
C LEU A 177 34.73 -36.04 2.55
N PHE A 178 33.54 -35.51 2.83
CA PHE A 178 32.48 -35.40 1.83
C PHE A 178 32.35 -33.96 1.33
N THR A 179 32.07 -33.79 0.03
CA THR A 179 31.96 -32.48 -0.60
C THR A 179 30.61 -32.31 -1.30
N VAL A 180 30.00 -31.14 -1.11
CA VAL A 180 28.75 -30.75 -1.76
C VAL A 180 28.95 -29.44 -2.51
N ASP A 181 28.79 -29.46 -3.83
CA ASP A 181 28.73 -28.22 -4.60
C ASP A 181 27.29 -27.83 -4.98
N LEU A 182 27.10 -26.54 -5.25
CA LEU A 182 25.79 -25.97 -5.57
C LEU A 182 25.66 -25.71 -7.08
N LEU A 183 24.44 -25.85 -7.61
CA LEU A 183 24.09 -25.23 -8.89
C LEU A 183 24.16 -23.70 -8.74
N CYS A 184 25.27 -23.14 -9.23
CA CYS A 184 25.64 -21.75 -9.03
C CYS A 184 25.32 -20.92 -10.28
N HIS A 185 24.49 -19.89 -10.12
CA HIS A 185 24.22 -18.90 -11.17
C HIS A 185 25.46 -18.03 -11.45
N GLY A 186 26.08 -17.54 -10.37
CA GLY A 186 27.23 -16.65 -10.37
C GLY A 186 27.42 -16.05 -8.99
N ILE A 187 28.54 -15.36 -8.78
CA ILE A 187 28.88 -14.73 -7.51
C ILE A 187 28.68 -13.21 -7.64
N PRO A 188 27.63 -12.62 -7.07
CA PRO A 188 27.43 -11.18 -7.08
C PRO A 188 28.29 -10.46 -6.04
N SER A 189 28.46 -9.14 -6.20
CA SER A 189 29.33 -8.31 -5.36
C SER A 189 28.77 -8.10 -3.93
N PRO A 190 29.53 -8.47 -2.87
CA PRO A 190 29.22 -8.09 -1.48
C PRO A 190 29.12 -6.59 -1.21
N LYS A 191 29.93 -5.76 -1.91
CA LYS A 191 29.90 -4.29 -1.73
C LYS A 191 28.56 -3.70 -2.16
N LEU A 192 28.16 -3.96 -3.40
CA LEU A 192 26.87 -3.51 -3.95
C LEU A 192 25.67 -4.02 -3.14
N PHE A 193 25.75 -5.22 -2.56
CA PHE A 193 24.71 -5.71 -1.65
C PHE A 193 24.60 -4.89 -0.37
N ARG A 194 25.73 -4.59 0.30
CA ARG A 194 25.74 -3.73 1.49
C ARG A 194 25.27 -2.32 1.18
N GLU A 195 25.65 -1.79 0.01
CA GLU A 195 25.17 -0.50 -0.48
C GLU A 195 23.64 -0.52 -0.63
N HIS A 196 23.09 -1.57 -1.25
CA HIS A 196 21.64 -1.77 -1.36
C HIS A 196 20.93 -1.85 -0.02
N LEU A 197 21.46 -2.67 0.91
CA LEU A 197 20.90 -2.79 2.25
C LEU A 197 20.89 -1.44 2.99
N THR A 198 21.96 -0.66 2.82
CA THR A 198 22.08 0.66 3.45
C THR A 198 21.10 1.65 2.83
N ASN A 199 20.99 1.68 1.50
CA ASN A 199 20.18 2.65 0.76
C ASN A 199 18.67 2.41 0.87
N SER A 200 18.24 1.15 0.96
CA SER A 200 16.82 0.76 0.92
C SER A 200 16.18 0.54 2.30
N PHE A 201 16.98 0.37 3.36
CA PHE A 201 16.49 -0.03 4.69
C PHE A 201 17.04 0.84 5.83
N ASP A 202 17.39 2.09 5.53
CA ASP A 202 17.86 3.10 6.50
C ASP A 202 19.11 2.64 7.30
N GLY A 203 19.96 1.82 6.67
CA GLY A 203 21.17 1.28 7.25
C GLY A 203 21.07 -0.17 7.74
N ILE A 204 22.18 -0.89 7.63
CA ILE A 204 22.30 -2.31 7.99
C ILE A 204 21.93 -2.57 9.47
N GLY A 205 22.17 -1.59 10.35
CA GLY A 205 21.86 -1.70 11.78
C GLY A 205 20.38 -1.92 12.10
N ASN A 206 19.46 -1.61 11.16
CA ASN A 206 18.02 -1.80 11.32
C ASN A 206 17.53 -3.18 10.88
N ILE A 207 18.39 -3.97 10.23
CA ILE A 207 18.01 -5.26 9.63
C ILE A 207 18.22 -6.38 10.66
N GLU A 208 17.23 -7.27 10.75
CA GLU A 208 17.25 -8.49 11.56
C GLU A 208 17.62 -9.71 10.72
N ASP A 209 17.00 -9.88 9.54
CA ASP A 209 17.24 -11.03 8.66
C ASP A 209 17.04 -10.68 7.18
N VAL A 210 17.72 -11.43 6.29
CA VAL A 210 17.61 -11.31 4.83
C VAL A 210 17.46 -12.67 4.17
N GLU A 211 16.43 -12.81 3.34
CA GLU A 211 16.08 -14.04 2.63
C GLU A 211 15.96 -13.84 1.12
N PHE A 212 16.38 -14.85 0.36
CA PHE A 212 16.35 -14.87 -1.10
C PHE A 212 15.36 -15.90 -1.70
N ARG A 213 14.63 -16.60 -0.84
CA ARG A 213 13.68 -17.65 -1.19
C ARG A 213 12.52 -17.64 -0.21
N SER A 214 11.32 -17.90 -0.72
CA SER A 214 10.10 -17.97 0.10
C SER A 214 10.04 -19.27 0.89
N ARG A 215 9.49 -19.18 2.11
CA ARG A 215 9.17 -20.33 2.98
C ARG A 215 7.74 -20.86 2.74
N GLU A 216 6.85 -20.01 2.23
CA GLU A 216 5.42 -20.31 2.04
C GLU A 216 5.09 -20.71 0.59
N GLY A 217 6.12 -20.96 -0.23
CA GLY A 217 6.00 -21.46 -1.61
C GLY A 217 7.35 -21.48 -2.33
N TRP A 218 7.46 -22.19 -3.46
CA TRP A 218 8.71 -22.27 -4.20
C TRP A 218 8.87 -21.13 -5.22
N SER A 219 9.14 -19.93 -4.72
CA SER A 219 9.32 -18.73 -5.54
C SER A 219 10.57 -17.94 -5.18
N THR A 220 11.10 -17.23 -6.18
CA THR A 220 12.19 -16.26 -6.02
C THR A 220 11.62 -15.01 -5.35
N LEU A 221 12.11 -14.66 -4.16
CA LEU A 221 11.81 -13.39 -3.51
C LEU A 221 13.06 -12.80 -2.87
N PHE A 222 13.01 -11.52 -2.56
CA PHE A 222 13.97 -10.85 -1.69
C PHE A 222 13.20 -10.26 -0.51
N GLN A 223 13.43 -10.80 0.67
CA GLN A 223 12.74 -10.38 1.89
C GLN A 223 13.76 -9.86 2.89
N VAL A 224 13.44 -8.71 3.48
CA VAL A 224 14.22 -8.08 4.55
C VAL A 224 13.31 -7.88 5.74
N LYS A 225 13.66 -8.50 6.87
CA LYS A 225 13.00 -8.31 8.16
C LYS A 225 13.76 -7.24 8.94
N LEU A 226 13.05 -6.21 9.39
CA LEU A 226 13.61 -5.13 10.19
C LEU A 226 13.41 -5.40 11.69
N LYS A 227 14.30 -4.86 12.51
CA LYS A 227 14.28 -5.01 13.98
C LYS A 227 13.02 -4.43 14.65
N ASN A 228 12.29 -3.56 13.96
CA ASN A 228 11.00 -3.02 14.42
C ASN A 228 9.82 -3.98 14.15
N GLY A 229 10.07 -5.16 13.55
CA GLY A 229 9.07 -6.15 13.18
C GLY A 229 8.49 -5.99 11.76
N GLU A 230 8.83 -4.92 11.04
CA GLU A 230 8.39 -4.73 9.65
C GLU A 230 9.09 -5.73 8.71
N VAL A 231 8.33 -6.33 7.79
CA VAL A 231 8.84 -7.25 6.77
C VAL A 231 8.61 -6.63 5.40
N LYS A 232 9.69 -6.34 4.69
CA LYS A 232 9.65 -5.84 3.31
C LYS A 232 9.95 -6.99 2.36
N THR A 233 9.01 -7.29 1.46
CA THR A 233 9.14 -8.39 0.49
C THR A 233 9.02 -7.88 -0.94
N ALA A 234 10.05 -8.15 -1.73
CA ALA A 234 10.07 -7.95 -3.17
C ALA A 234 10.01 -9.31 -3.87
N TYR A 235 8.89 -9.61 -4.53
CA TYR A 235 8.77 -10.85 -5.28
C TYR A 235 9.46 -10.75 -6.64
N ASN A 236 9.99 -11.88 -7.11
CA ASN A 236 10.63 -12.01 -8.42
C ASN A 236 11.82 -11.04 -8.61
N ASN A 237 12.07 -10.66 -9.85
CA ASN A 237 13.02 -9.65 -10.28
C ASN A 237 12.52 -8.21 -9.99
N LYS A 238 11.80 -7.93 -8.90
CA LYS A 238 11.37 -6.55 -8.61
C LYS A 238 12.36 -5.77 -7.74
N SER A 239 13.06 -6.46 -6.84
CA SER A 239 14.18 -5.86 -6.10
C SER A 239 15.31 -5.49 -7.06
N VAL A 240 15.87 -4.30 -6.88
CA VAL A 240 17.03 -3.79 -7.64
C VAL A 240 18.20 -4.76 -7.58
N TYR A 241 18.49 -5.29 -6.40
CA TYR A 241 19.58 -6.25 -6.22
C TYR A 241 19.34 -7.53 -7.01
N MET A 242 18.15 -8.13 -6.86
CA MET A 242 17.81 -9.37 -7.57
C MET A 242 17.79 -9.20 -9.09
N LYS A 243 17.35 -8.06 -9.61
CA LYS A 243 17.44 -7.76 -11.05
C LYS A 243 18.87 -7.77 -11.55
N SER A 244 19.75 -7.05 -10.87
CA SER A 244 21.14 -6.94 -11.29
C SER A 244 21.87 -8.28 -11.23
N PHE A 245 21.47 -9.16 -10.31
CA PHE A 245 21.96 -10.53 -10.19
C PHE A 245 21.44 -11.45 -11.30
N LEU A 246 20.12 -11.48 -11.52
CA LEU A 246 19.48 -12.35 -12.51
C LEU A 246 19.79 -11.96 -13.97
N LEU A 247 20.24 -10.71 -14.20
CA LEU A 247 20.68 -10.21 -15.51
C LEU A 247 22.21 -10.22 -15.66
N ASP A 248 22.92 -10.90 -14.77
CA ASP A 248 24.37 -11.13 -14.79
C ASP A 248 25.27 -9.89 -14.67
N ILE A 249 24.71 -8.69 -14.49
CA ILE A 249 25.48 -7.44 -14.52
C ILE A 249 26.27 -7.16 -13.23
N ASN A 250 25.85 -7.70 -12.08
CA ASN A 250 26.57 -7.49 -10.80
C ASN A 250 27.50 -8.66 -10.40
N LEU A 251 27.77 -9.59 -11.33
CA LEU A 251 28.56 -10.80 -11.07
C LEU A 251 30.07 -10.56 -11.11
N ARG A 252 30.82 -11.45 -10.46
CA ARG A 252 32.28 -11.57 -10.58
C ARG A 252 32.66 -11.92 -12.02
N ALA A 253 33.69 -11.27 -12.56
CA ALA A 253 34.13 -11.46 -13.94
C ALA A 253 34.44 -12.93 -14.31
N SER A 254 35.01 -13.70 -13.37
CA SER A 254 35.32 -15.13 -13.59
C SER A 254 34.08 -16.00 -13.84
N CYS A 255 32.88 -15.56 -13.43
CA CYS A 255 31.64 -16.32 -13.59
C CYS A 255 31.20 -16.47 -15.05
N PHE A 256 31.53 -15.50 -15.92
CA PHE A 256 31.22 -15.51 -17.35
C PHE A 256 31.98 -16.61 -18.13
N ARG A 257 33.03 -17.17 -17.53
CA ARG A 257 33.86 -18.23 -18.09
C ARG A 257 34.16 -19.32 -17.06
N CYS A 258 33.23 -19.53 -16.13
CA CYS A 258 33.45 -20.43 -15.01
C CYS A 258 33.74 -21.85 -15.51
N GLN A 259 34.86 -22.42 -15.11
CA GLN A 259 35.24 -23.78 -15.51
C GLN A 259 34.53 -24.86 -14.68
N TYR A 260 33.91 -24.50 -13.56
CA TYR A 260 33.39 -25.45 -12.57
C TYR A 260 31.86 -25.55 -12.52
N SER A 261 31.14 -24.61 -13.13
CA SER A 261 29.67 -24.69 -13.23
C SER A 261 29.24 -25.48 -14.46
N LYS A 262 29.78 -26.70 -14.62
CA LYS A 262 29.50 -27.61 -15.73
C LYS A 262 29.80 -29.06 -15.32
N LEU A 263 29.41 -30.02 -16.16
CA LEU A 263 29.85 -31.40 -16.03
C LEU A 263 31.29 -31.57 -16.57
N PRO A 264 32.13 -32.44 -15.97
CA PRO A 264 31.94 -33.08 -14.66
C PRO A 264 31.99 -32.09 -13.49
N ARG A 265 31.21 -32.35 -12.44
CA ARG A 265 31.11 -31.51 -11.23
C ARG A 265 32.29 -31.70 -10.28
N GLN A 266 32.43 -30.82 -9.29
CA GLN A 266 33.56 -30.85 -8.36
C GLN A 266 33.23 -31.57 -7.06
N GLY A 267 32.04 -31.34 -6.50
CA GLY A 267 31.59 -32.04 -5.29
C GLY A 267 31.27 -33.52 -5.53
N ASP A 268 31.31 -34.33 -4.49
CA ASP A 268 30.81 -35.71 -4.50
C ASP A 268 29.31 -35.75 -4.84
N ILE A 269 28.58 -34.74 -4.36
CA ILE A 269 27.17 -34.48 -4.66
C ILE A 269 27.01 -33.04 -5.13
N THR A 270 26.20 -32.80 -6.15
CA THR A 270 25.73 -31.45 -6.53
C THR A 270 24.27 -31.28 -6.17
N ILE A 271 23.90 -30.14 -5.57
CA ILE A 271 22.50 -29.83 -5.22
C ILE A 271 22.06 -28.47 -5.78
N GLY A 272 20.76 -28.32 -6.06
CA GLY A 272 20.18 -27.04 -6.49
C GLY A 272 18.66 -27.09 -6.64
N ASP A 273 18.07 -26.05 -7.23
CA ASP A 273 16.63 -25.98 -7.51
C ASP A 273 16.27 -26.76 -8.80
N LEU A 274 15.23 -27.62 -8.73
CA LEU A 274 14.65 -28.30 -9.90
C LEU A 274 13.54 -27.46 -10.56
N TRP A 275 13.86 -26.29 -11.14
CA TRP A 275 12.85 -25.40 -11.75
C TRP A 275 11.90 -26.08 -12.75
N ALA A 276 12.34 -27.20 -13.34
CA ALA A 276 11.56 -28.05 -14.23
C ALA A 276 10.44 -28.87 -13.56
N ALA A 277 10.27 -28.85 -12.24
CA ALA A 277 9.46 -29.84 -11.51
C ALA A 277 8.03 -30.02 -12.07
N GLN A 278 7.38 -28.94 -12.49
CA GLN A 278 6.05 -28.99 -13.11
C GLN A 278 6.03 -29.79 -14.42
N SER A 279 7.13 -29.77 -15.17
CA SER A 279 7.33 -30.50 -16.43
C SER A 279 8.08 -31.83 -16.26
N SER A 280 8.39 -32.22 -15.02
CA SER A 280 9.19 -33.42 -14.70
C SER A 280 8.37 -34.68 -14.43
N ASN A 281 7.02 -34.63 -14.54
CA ASN A 281 6.12 -35.75 -14.21
C ASN A 281 6.46 -36.41 -12.86
N LEU A 282 6.65 -35.60 -11.81
CA LEU A 282 6.98 -36.10 -10.49
C LEU A 282 5.78 -36.84 -9.88
N SER A 283 6.05 -37.95 -9.20
CA SER A 283 5.02 -38.75 -8.50
C SER A 283 4.54 -38.17 -7.17
N PHE A 284 5.05 -37.00 -6.78
CA PHE A 284 4.80 -36.36 -5.48
C PHE A 284 4.57 -34.85 -5.61
N GLU A 285 4.00 -34.25 -4.55
CA GLU A 285 3.73 -32.81 -4.48
C GLU A 285 5.03 -31.99 -4.47
N TYR A 286 5.14 -31.02 -5.38
CA TYR A 286 6.35 -30.26 -5.64
C TYR A 286 6.21 -28.75 -5.36
N ARG A 287 5.00 -28.24 -5.10
CA ARG A 287 4.75 -26.80 -4.93
C ARG A 287 5.47 -26.15 -3.75
N LYS A 288 5.85 -26.94 -2.75
CA LYS A 288 6.60 -26.48 -1.56
C LYS A 288 8.13 -26.45 -1.77
N GLY A 289 8.64 -26.99 -2.88
CA GLY A 289 10.05 -26.96 -3.25
C GLY A 289 10.63 -28.34 -3.55
N VAL A 290 11.48 -28.43 -4.57
CA VAL A 290 12.13 -29.68 -4.98
C VAL A 290 13.59 -29.42 -5.33
N SER A 291 14.49 -30.15 -4.69
CA SER A 291 15.91 -30.12 -5.04
C SER A 291 16.21 -31.06 -6.18
N VAL A 292 17.10 -30.64 -7.08
CA VAL A 292 17.82 -31.53 -7.97
C VAL A 292 19.12 -31.97 -7.28
N ILE A 293 19.46 -33.25 -7.41
CA ILE A 293 20.65 -33.88 -6.83
C ILE A 293 21.39 -34.60 -7.95
N LEU A 294 22.69 -34.36 -8.10
CA LEU A 294 23.57 -35.15 -8.96
C LEU A 294 24.53 -35.96 -8.08
N LEU A 295 24.63 -37.26 -8.34
CA LEU A 295 25.60 -38.15 -7.68
C LEU A 295 26.82 -38.27 -8.58
N ASN A 296 27.89 -37.53 -8.25
CA ASN A 296 29.01 -37.31 -9.16
C ASN A 296 30.08 -38.40 -9.08
N ASN A 297 30.07 -39.22 -8.02
CA ASN A 297 30.98 -40.36 -7.87
C ASN A 297 30.41 -41.38 -6.87
N LYS A 298 31.14 -42.50 -6.68
CA LYS A 298 30.76 -43.58 -5.76
C LYS A 298 30.76 -43.20 -4.28
N LYS A 299 31.47 -42.14 -3.90
CA LYS A 299 31.47 -41.63 -2.53
C LYS A 299 30.18 -40.86 -2.25
N GLY A 300 29.78 -39.99 -3.17
CA GLY A 300 28.51 -39.26 -3.10
C GLY A 300 27.30 -40.19 -3.13
N GLU A 301 27.33 -41.23 -3.96
CA GLU A 301 26.29 -42.27 -3.98
C GLU A 301 26.13 -42.96 -2.62
N ARG A 302 27.25 -43.34 -1.97
CA ARG A 302 27.24 -43.97 -0.65
C ARG A 302 26.69 -43.04 0.43
N LEU A 303 27.21 -41.80 0.50
CA LEU A 303 26.74 -40.80 1.46
C LEU A 303 25.23 -40.56 1.32
N PHE A 304 24.75 -40.45 0.07
CA PHE A 304 23.33 -40.24 -0.18
C PHE A 304 22.47 -41.40 0.31
N GLN A 305 22.86 -42.64 0.01
CA GLN A 305 22.15 -43.84 0.49
C GLN A 305 22.15 -43.97 2.01
N ASP A 306 23.31 -43.75 2.64
CA ASP A 306 23.46 -43.83 4.10
C ASP A 306 22.64 -42.75 4.80
N THR A 307 22.66 -41.52 4.28
CA THR A 307 21.89 -40.38 4.78
C THR A 307 20.39 -40.67 4.76
N LEU A 308 19.87 -41.22 3.65
CA LEU A 308 18.44 -41.53 3.53
C LEU A 308 18.03 -42.69 4.42
N SER A 309 18.88 -43.71 4.54
CA SER A 309 18.60 -44.91 5.35
C SER A 309 18.66 -44.61 6.85
N GLY A 310 19.51 -43.67 7.27
CA GLY A 310 19.65 -43.24 8.67
C GLY A 310 18.71 -42.11 9.09
N SER A 311 17.92 -41.53 8.16
CA SER A 311 17.08 -40.37 8.46
C SER A 311 15.80 -40.75 9.21
N GLY A 312 15.48 -39.99 10.26
CA GLY A 312 14.18 -40.05 10.94
C GLY A 312 13.08 -39.21 10.27
N HIS A 313 13.39 -38.51 9.18
CA HIS A 313 12.47 -37.59 8.50
C HIS A 313 11.76 -38.26 7.32
N GLN A 314 10.52 -37.85 7.06
CA GLN A 314 9.83 -38.25 5.83
C GLN A 314 10.37 -37.47 4.63
N PHE A 315 10.43 -38.12 3.47
CA PHE A 315 10.85 -37.52 2.21
C PHE A 315 10.22 -38.24 1.02
N GLN A 316 10.29 -37.60 -0.14
CA GLN A 316 9.91 -38.11 -1.45
C GLN A 316 11.09 -37.94 -2.40
N MET A 317 11.31 -38.93 -3.27
CA MET A 317 12.42 -38.93 -4.21
C MET A 317 12.06 -39.67 -5.50
N GLN A 318 12.57 -39.18 -6.62
CA GLN A 318 12.46 -39.84 -7.92
C GLN A 318 13.74 -39.67 -8.71
N LYS A 319 14.27 -40.75 -9.30
CA LYS A 319 15.37 -40.67 -10.28
C LYS A 319 14.81 -40.16 -11.59
N ILE A 320 15.35 -39.05 -12.10
CA ILE A 320 14.83 -38.36 -13.29
C ILE A 320 15.78 -38.44 -14.50
N SER A 321 17.06 -38.77 -14.27
CA SER A 321 18.04 -39.01 -15.34
C SER A 321 19.16 -39.95 -14.87
N GLY A 322 19.91 -40.49 -15.82
CA GLY A 322 21.01 -41.44 -15.57
C GLY A 322 20.66 -42.89 -15.90
N LYS A 323 21.51 -43.82 -15.46
CA LYS A 323 21.44 -45.24 -15.88
C LYS A 323 20.15 -45.92 -15.37
N GLY A 324 19.46 -46.64 -16.25
CA GLY A 324 18.29 -47.46 -15.88
C GLY A 324 16.96 -46.70 -15.74
N VAL A 325 16.88 -45.45 -16.20
CA VAL A 325 15.61 -44.69 -16.27
C VAL A 325 14.99 -44.90 -17.65
N GLU A 326 13.79 -45.50 -17.73
CA GLU A 326 13.13 -45.83 -19.01
C GLU A 326 12.77 -44.58 -19.84
N ASN A 327 12.34 -43.50 -19.18
CA ASN A 327 11.97 -42.23 -19.82
C ASN A 327 12.67 -41.06 -19.11
N PRO A 328 13.95 -40.80 -19.40
CA PRO A 328 14.68 -39.71 -18.76
C PRO A 328 14.06 -38.36 -19.13
N ILE A 329 14.10 -37.42 -18.19
CA ILE A 329 13.62 -36.06 -18.45
C ILE A 329 14.41 -35.42 -19.60
N ASN A 330 13.72 -34.66 -20.46
CA ASN A 330 14.38 -33.89 -21.50
C ASN A 330 15.36 -32.90 -20.85
N GLN A 331 16.64 -33.02 -21.18
CA GLN A 331 17.70 -32.16 -20.63
C GLN A 331 17.47 -30.67 -20.92
N ASN A 332 16.77 -30.32 -22.01
CA ASN A 332 16.42 -28.94 -22.33
C ASN A 332 15.41 -28.32 -21.36
N LEU A 333 14.69 -29.15 -20.58
CA LEU A 333 13.79 -28.67 -19.52
C LEU A 333 14.53 -28.48 -18.20
N LEU A 334 15.66 -29.18 -18.00
CA LEU A 334 16.47 -29.04 -16.81
C LEU A 334 17.18 -27.68 -16.77
N ASN A 335 17.52 -27.24 -15.56
CA ASN A 335 18.26 -26.00 -15.37
C ASN A 335 19.58 -26.06 -16.15
N THR A 336 19.78 -25.15 -17.10
CA THR A 336 20.99 -25.10 -17.95
C THR A 336 22.26 -24.97 -17.12
N ASN A 337 22.16 -24.39 -15.91
CA ASN A 337 23.27 -24.29 -14.96
C ASN A 337 23.78 -25.65 -14.48
N ILE A 338 23.09 -26.76 -14.77
CA ILE A 338 23.56 -28.14 -14.62
C ILE A 338 24.67 -28.49 -15.63
N PHE A 339 24.62 -27.90 -16.82
CA PHE A 339 25.51 -28.27 -17.92
C PHE A 339 26.55 -27.20 -18.23
N TYR A 340 26.21 -25.92 -18.07
CA TYR A 340 27.09 -24.79 -18.42
C TYR A 340 26.93 -23.61 -17.45
N PRO A 341 27.90 -22.69 -17.38
CA PRO A 341 27.75 -21.45 -16.59
C PRO A 341 26.59 -20.58 -17.08
N SER A 342 25.84 -19.98 -16.15
CA SER A 342 24.67 -19.15 -16.51
C SER A 342 25.02 -17.96 -17.40
N ALA A 343 26.07 -17.23 -17.03
CA ALA A 343 26.50 -16.01 -17.70
C ALA A 343 27.33 -16.26 -18.99
N ILE A 344 27.36 -17.47 -19.54
CA ILE A 344 28.24 -17.80 -20.69
C ILE A 344 27.90 -17.01 -21.96
N ASN A 345 26.63 -16.69 -22.15
CA ASN A 345 26.14 -15.89 -23.29
C ASN A 345 25.94 -14.41 -22.94
N SER A 346 26.35 -14.01 -21.74
CA SER A 346 26.17 -12.64 -21.24
C SER A 346 27.36 -11.76 -21.58
N ASP A 347 27.12 -10.46 -21.69
CA ASP A 347 28.10 -9.49 -22.17
C ASP A 347 28.96 -8.95 -21.01
N ILE A 348 30.19 -9.45 -20.91
CA ILE A 348 31.15 -9.00 -19.88
C ILE A 348 31.50 -7.50 -20.01
N ALA A 349 31.40 -6.91 -21.20
CA ALA A 349 31.65 -5.48 -21.41
C ALA A 349 30.54 -4.63 -20.78
N LYS A 350 29.27 -5.05 -20.90
CA LYS A 350 28.14 -4.43 -20.17
C LYS A 350 28.37 -4.48 -18.67
N ARG A 351 28.84 -5.62 -18.15
CA ARG A 351 29.18 -5.77 -16.74
C ARG A 351 30.31 -4.82 -16.31
N ARG A 352 31.38 -4.67 -17.09
CA ARG A 352 32.47 -3.71 -16.77
C ARG A 352 31.96 -2.29 -16.69
N LYS A 353 31.20 -1.85 -17.70
CA LYS A 353 30.55 -0.55 -17.72
C LYS A 353 29.62 -0.35 -16.52
N PHE A 354 28.86 -1.38 -16.13
CA PHE A 354 27.99 -1.30 -14.96
C PHE A 354 28.77 -0.99 -13.67
N PHE A 355 29.93 -1.60 -13.43
CA PHE A 355 30.75 -1.31 -12.25
C PHE A 355 31.45 0.05 -12.32
N GLU A 356 31.76 0.55 -13.52
CA GLU A 356 32.19 1.94 -13.74
C GLU A 356 31.06 2.91 -13.37
N ASP A 357 29.86 2.71 -13.93
CA ASP A 357 28.67 3.49 -13.61
C ASP A 357 28.35 3.45 -12.10
N CYS A 358 28.44 2.28 -11.44
CA CYS A 358 28.26 2.18 -9.98
C CYS A 358 29.22 3.10 -9.21
N SER A 359 30.46 3.24 -9.68
CA SER A 359 31.46 4.08 -9.02
C SER A 359 31.14 5.58 -9.17
N ASP A 360 30.47 5.96 -10.26
CA ASP A 360 30.15 7.35 -10.58
C ASP A 360 28.80 7.80 -9.98
N MET A 361 27.78 6.94 -9.99
CA MET A 361 26.40 7.31 -9.63
C MET A 361 25.74 6.46 -8.53
N GLY A 362 26.45 5.47 -7.99
CA GLY A 362 25.92 4.53 -7.00
C GLY A 362 25.16 3.36 -7.62
N PHE A 363 24.95 2.31 -6.82
CA PHE A 363 24.42 1.02 -7.27
C PHE A 363 23.02 1.11 -7.89
N GLU A 364 22.01 1.61 -7.16
CA GLU A 364 20.63 1.66 -7.67
C GLU A 364 20.55 2.49 -8.95
N SER A 365 21.19 3.67 -8.96
CA SER A 365 21.25 4.55 -10.13
C SER A 365 21.85 3.84 -11.33
N ALA A 366 22.96 3.11 -11.14
CA ALA A 366 23.62 2.37 -12.21
C ALA A 366 22.75 1.22 -12.74
N VAL A 367 21.99 0.54 -11.86
CA VAL A 367 21.05 -0.52 -12.28
C VAL A 367 19.95 0.08 -13.16
N TYR A 368 19.35 1.19 -12.73
CA TYR A 368 18.31 1.86 -13.53
C TYR A 368 18.87 2.44 -14.83
N ALA A 369 20.07 3.02 -14.81
CA ALA A 369 20.73 3.51 -16.03
C ALA A 369 21.03 2.38 -17.03
N SER A 370 21.39 1.20 -16.52
CA SER A 370 21.71 0.02 -17.34
C SER A 370 20.46 -0.69 -17.87
N LEU A 371 19.38 -0.72 -17.11
CA LEU A 371 18.22 -1.56 -17.41
C LEU A 371 16.97 -0.77 -17.85
N HIS A 372 16.77 0.44 -17.36
CA HIS A 372 15.47 1.12 -17.36
C HIS A 372 15.58 2.64 -17.61
N LYS A 373 16.51 3.08 -18.47
CA LYS A 373 16.63 4.51 -18.80
C LYS A 373 15.52 4.94 -19.76
N PHE A 374 14.68 5.85 -19.30
CA PHE A 374 13.64 6.49 -20.09
C PHE A 374 13.92 8.00 -20.17
N ASP A 375 13.54 8.62 -21.27
CA ASP A 375 13.69 10.07 -21.46
C ASP A 375 12.61 10.83 -20.68
N VAL A 376 11.39 10.29 -20.63
CA VAL A 376 10.21 10.94 -20.06
C VAL A 376 9.43 9.99 -19.13
N GLY A 377 9.17 10.45 -17.92
CA GLY A 377 8.25 9.83 -16.97
C GLY A 377 6.92 10.57 -16.96
N LEU A 378 5.83 9.86 -17.22
CA LEU A 378 4.49 10.43 -17.37
C LEU A 378 3.65 10.22 -16.10
N MET A 379 3.23 11.31 -15.47
CA MET A 379 2.27 11.31 -14.36
C MET A 379 0.88 11.63 -14.91
N LEU A 380 0.05 10.61 -15.04
CA LEU A 380 -1.22 10.67 -15.80
C LEU A 380 -2.40 10.43 -14.87
N PHE A 381 -3.39 11.33 -14.88
CA PHE A 381 -4.66 11.10 -14.18
C PHE A 381 -5.51 10.15 -15.02
N MET A 382 -5.44 8.84 -14.75
CA MET A 382 -6.17 7.81 -15.49
C MET A 382 -7.29 7.20 -14.66
N SER A 383 -8.50 7.70 -14.87
CA SER A 383 -9.73 7.23 -14.22
C SER A 383 -10.53 6.26 -15.11
N ASN A 384 -11.59 5.66 -14.58
CA ASN A 384 -12.53 4.85 -15.37
C ASN A 384 -13.46 5.77 -16.19
N ASN A 385 -12.89 6.50 -17.16
CA ASN A 385 -13.58 7.40 -18.07
C ASN A 385 -12.90 7.34 -19.46
N TYR A 386 -13.67 7.17 -20.54
CA TYR A 386 -13.10 7.01 -21.88
C TYR A 386 -12.26 8.20 -22.33
N GLY A 387 -12.69 9.42 -22.01
CA GLY A 387 -11.95 10.64 -22.32
C GLY A 387 -10.59 10.68 -21.60
N SER A 388 -10.59 10.29 -20.32
CA SER A 388 -9.38 10.13 -19.52
C SER A 388 -8.41 9.12 -20.16
N ILE A 389 -8.90 7.98 -20.68
CA ILE A 389 -8.05 7.01 -21.39
C ILE A 389 -7.48 7.63 -22.68
N ALA A 390 -8.32 8.24 -23.50
CA ALA A 390 -7.94 8.82 -24.78
C ALA A 390 -6.85 9.89 -24.65
N THR A 391 -7.07 10.90 -23.81
CA THR A 391 -6.14 12.04 -23.70
C THR A 391 -4.77 11.62 -23.18
N ASN A 392 -4.73 10.69 -22.22
CA ASN A 392 -3.49 10.18 -21.65
C ASN A 392 -2.73 9.27 -22.63
N TYR A 393 -3.44 8.42 -23.38
CA TYR A 393 -2.84 7.61 -24.45
C TYR A 393 -2.27 8.50 -25.56
N ALA A 394 -3.02 9.51 -25.98
CA ALA A 394 -2.60 10.44 -27.02
C ALA A 394 -1.36 11.25 -26.62
N LEU A 395 -1.26 11.69 -25.36
CA LEU A 395 -0.05 12.35 -24.86
C LEU A 395 1.16 11.41 -24.86
N TYR A 396 0.98 10.17 -24.39
CA TYR A 396 2.03 9.16 -24.42
C TYR A 396 2.52 8.93 -25.85
N ARG A 397 1.60 8.71 -26.79
CA ARG A 397 1.92 8.51 -28.22
C ARG A 397 2.65 9.70 -28.81
N THR A 398 2.12 10.91 -28.61
CA THR A 398 2.74 12.15 -29.09
C THR A 398 4.19 12.27 -28.63
N ILE A 399 4.50 11.93 -27.38
CA ILE A 399 5.87 11.97 -26.85
C ILE A 399 6.73 10.87 -27.46
N THR A 400 6.22 9.63 -27.54
CA THR A 400 6.98 8.50 -28.11
C THR A 400 7.27 8.66 -29.59
N ASP A 401 6.37 9.31 -30.33
CA ASP A 401 6.52 9.59 -31.76
C ASP A 401 7.63 10.63 -32.03
N THR A 402 8.09 11.34 -31.00
CA THR A 402 9.33 12.15 -31.09
C THR A 402 10.62 11.33 -31.01
N GLY A 403 10.54 10.00 -30.88
CA GLY A 403 11.67 9.09 -30.69
C GLY A 403 12.15 8.97 -29.23
N ARG A 404 11.46 9.61 -28.28
CA ARG A 404 11.77 9.55 -26.85
C ARG A 404 11.18 8.30 -26.22
N ARG A 405 11.96 7.63 -25.37
CA ARG A 405 11.45 6.52 -24.54
C ARG A 405 10.64 7.07 -23.38
N ALA A 406 9.37 6.69 -23.28
CA ALA A 406 8.49 7.12 -22.19
C ALA A 406 7.94 5.93 -21.39
N ALA A 407 7.63 6.17 -20.12
CA ALA A 407 6.88 5.25 -19.27
C ALA A 407 5.96 6.00 -18.29
N VAL A 408 4.85 5.37 -17.93
CA VAL A 408 3.84 5.87 -16.99
C VAL A 408 4.27 5.57 -15.56
N ILE A 409 4.16 6.56 -14.67
CA ILE A 409 4.53 6.47 -13.25
C ILE A 409 3.32 6.01 -12.43
N ASP A 410 2.89 4.78 -12.64
CA ASP A 410 1.74 4.17 -11.96
C ASP A 410 2.08 3.54 -10.59
N ASN A 411 3.36 3.39 -10.29
CA ASN A 411 3.81 2.86 -9.01
C ASN A 411 3.61 3.86 -7.85
N LEU A 412 3.33 5.14 -8.14
CA LEU A 412 3.05 6.19 -7.15
C LEU A 412 1.55 6.47 -6.96
N VAL A 413 0.73 6.35 -8.02
CA VAL A 413 -0.71 6.67 -8.00
C VAL A 413 -1.51 5.54 -8.61
N VAL A 414 -2.67 5.21 -8.01
CA VAL A 414 -3.55 4.14 -8.49
C VAL A 414 -4.25 4.56 -9.77
N ILE A 415 -4.16 3.71 -10.80
CA ILE A 415 -4.90 3.81 -12.06
C ILE A 415 -6.20 3.01 -11.96
N GLY A 416 -7.28 3.57 -12.50
CA GLY A 416 -8.60 2.91 -12.56
C GLY A 416 -8.54 1.51 -13.19
N ASN A 417 -9.29 0.56 -12.62
CA ASN A 417 -9.23 -0.84 -13.03
C ASN A 417 -9.63 -1.06 -14.51
N THR A 418 -10.60 -0.30 -15.02
CA THR A 418 -11.12 -0.44 -16.40
C THR A 418 -10.15 0.13 -17.44
N ALA A 419 -9.40 1.18 -17.09
CA ALA A 419 -8.35 1.73 -17.96
C ALA A 419 -7.13 0.79 -18.06
N ARG A 420 -6.89 -0.05 -17.04
CA ARG A 420 -5.66 -0.81 -16.90
C ARG A 420 -5.41 -1.78 -18.07
N ASP A 421 -6.45 -2.41 -18.62
CA ASP A 421 -6.29 -3.45 -19.64
C ASP A 421 -5.85 -2.90 -21.00
N PHE A 422 -6.43 -1.77 -21.41
CA PHE A 422 -5.98 -1.05 -22.60
C PHE A 422 -4.55 -0.53 -22.38
N VAL A 423 -4.34 0.21 -21.29
CA VAL A 423 -3.09 0.94 -21.08
C VAL A 423 -1.90 -0.03 -20.93
N LYS A 424 -2.05 -1.18 -20.25
CA LYS A 424 -0.99 -2.20 -20.11
C LYS A 424 -0.55 -2.82 -21.43
N LYS A 425 -1.44 -2.88 -22.43
CA LYS A 425 -1.10 -3.41 -23.75
C LYS A 425 -0.39 -2.39 -24.63
N HIS A 426 -0.60 -1.10 -24.37
CA HIS A 426 -0.19 -0.03 -25.28
C HIS A 426 0.85 0.94 -24.70
N MET A 427 1.14 0.90 -23.40
CA MET A 427 2.04 1.86 -22.72
C MET A 427 2.98 1.13 -21.74
N ASN A 428 4.20 1.64 -21.59
CA ASN A 428 5.17 1.11 -20.62
C ASN A 428 4.85 1.61 -19.21
N PHE A 429 4.90 0.74 -18.19
CA PHE A 429 4.62 1.09 -16.80
C PHE A 429 5.83 0.94 -15.88
N CYS A 430 5.96 1.85 -14.92
CA CYS A 430 6.97 1.73 -13.88
C CYS A 430 6.72 0.50 -13.00
N SER A 431 5.46 0.14 -12.69
CA SER A 431 5.15 -0.99 -11.80
C SER A 431 5.57 -2.37 -12.33
N ASP A 432 5.85 -2.48 -13.64
CA ASP A 432 6.39 -3.69 -14.26
C ASP A 432 7.84 -3.93 -13.83
N PHE A 433 8.56 -2.87 -13.51
CA PHE A 433 9.98 -2.91 -13.17
C PHE A 433 10.34 -2.09 -11.91
N MET A 434 9.39 -1.68 -11.10
CA MET A 434 9.66 -0.87 -9.92
C MET A 434 8.67 -1.19 -8.81
N GLU A 435 9.13 -1.06 -7.58
CA GLU A 435 8.28 -1.22 -6.40
C GLU A 435 7.33 -0.04 -6.22
N LYS A 436 6.20 -0.31 -5.58
CA LYS A 436 5.17 0.68 -5.29
C LYS A 436 5.71 1.71 -4.30
N GLY A 437 5.54 3.00 -4.61
CA GLY A 437 5.96 4.11 -3.73
C GLY A 437 7.44 4.49 -3.81
N ASP A 438 8.26 3.84 -4.65
CA ASP A 438 9.68 4.15 -4.75
C ASP A 438 9.98 5.36 -5.64
N TRP A 439 9.82 6.56 -5.09
CA TRP A 439 10.17 7.82 -5.74
C TRP A 439 11.67 8.00 -6.05
N ARG A 440 12.57 7.35 -5.31
CA ARG A 440 14.01 7.52 -5.48
C ARG A 440 14.43 6.82 -6.77
N ALA A 441 13.92 5.62 -6.98
CA ALA A 441 14.01 4.89 -8.22
C ALA A 441 13.40 5.64 -9.41
N VAL A 442 12.21 6.24 -9.25
CA VAL A 442 11.60 7.10 -10.30
C VAL A 442 12.56 8.24 -10.67
N ASN A 443 13.12 8.95 -9.70
CA ASN A 443 14.10 10.01 -9.99
C ASN A 443 15.37 9.49 -10.66
N GLN A 444 15.79 8.24 -10.44
CA GLN A 444 16.95 7.68 -11.12
C GLN A 444 16.65 7.26 -12.58
N CYS A 445 15.43 6.82 -12.88
CA CYS A 445 15.04 6.34 -14.21
C CYS A 445 14.80 7.44 -15.25
N PHE A 446 14.33 8.62 -14.81
CA PHE A 446 13.81 9.65 -15.72
C PHE A 446 14.61 10.95 -15.66
N LYS A 447 14.80 11.57 -16.83
CA LYS A 447 15.37 12.93 -16.96
C LYS A 447 14.30 14.02 -16.85
N THR A 448 13.15 13.75 -17.47
CA THR A 448 12.03 14.68 -17.59
C THR A 448 10.78 14.03 -17.02
N PHE A 449 10.01 14.81 -16.26
CA PHE A 449 8.69 14.47 -15.80
C PHE A 449 7.65 15.34 -16.50
N VAL A 450 6.63 14.69 -17.03
CA VAL A 450 5.48 15.35 -17.66
C VAL A 450 4.24 14.94 -16.89
N VAL A 451 3.50 15.92 -16.36
CA VAL A 451 2.12 15.67 -15.90
C VAL A 451 1.18 15.84 -17.09
N GLY A 452 0.27 14.87 -17.23
CA GLY A 452 -0.65 14.79 -18.34
C GLY A 452 -1.86 15.72 -18.26
N SER A 453 -2.73 15.49 -19.24
CA SER A 453 -3.98 16.23 -19.46
C SER A 453 -5.07 15.77 -18.47
N ASP A 454 -6.31 16.15 -18.75
CA ASP A 454 -7.51 15.91 -17.95
C ASP A 454 -7.49 16.64 -16.58
N LEU A 455 -8.36 16.25 -15.64
CA LEU A 455 -8.55 16.87 -14.31
C LEU A 455 -7.36 16.73 -13.35
N SER A 456 -6.14 16.64 -13.88
CA SER A 456 -4.89 16.43 -13.16
C SER A 456 -4.65 17.47 -12.05
N TRP A 457 -5.15 18.70 -12.20
CA TRP A 457 -4.96 19.79 -11.22
C TRP A 457 -6.26 20.23 -10.53
N ASP A 458 -7.34 19.45 -10.63
CA ASP A 458 -8.58 19.78 -9.93
C ASP A 458 -8.44 19.58 -8.41
N TRP A 459 -8.23 20.67 -7.67
CA TRP A 459 -8.08 20.63 -6.22
C TRP A 459 -9.33 20.21 -5.45
N ILE A 460 -10.51 20.20 -6.08
CA ILE A 460 -11.75 19.71 -5.44
C ILE A 460 -11.79 18.19 -5.48
N MET A 461 -11.35 17.58 -6.59
CA MET A 461 -11.26 16.12 -6.71
C MET A 461 -10.06 15.55 -5.97
N ASN A 462 -8.99 16.34 -5.81
CA ASN A 462 -7.74 15.96 -5.16
C ASN A 462 -7.69 16.25 -3.64
N GLN A 463 -8.83 16.31 -2.94
CA GLN A 463 -8.87 16.55 -1.47
C GLN A 463 -8.29 15.41 -0.62
N TRP A 464 -7.93 14.28 -1.24
CA TRP A 464 -7.18 13.21 -0.58
C TRP A 464 -5.73 13.64 -0.38
N SER A 465 -5.27 13.66 0.87
CA SER A 465 -4.01 14.27 1.36
C SER A 465 -2.69 13.90 0.65
N ARG A 466 -2.69 12.99 -0.34
CA ARG A 466 -1.52 12.59 -1.13
C ARG A 466 -1.63 12.86 -2.64
N GLN A 467 -2.81 13.02 -3.21
CA GLN A 467 -2.99 13.15 -4.67
C GLN A 467 -2.39 14.44 -5.27
N PRO A 468 -2.52 15.62 -4.64
CA PRO A 468 -1.89 16.84 -5.15
C PRO A 468 -0.36 16.71 -5.25
N GLN A 469 0.29 16.04 -4.29
CA GLN A 469 1.74 15.87 -4.28
C GLN A 469 2.24 15.13 -5.52
N TYR A 470 1.52 14.11 -5.99
CA TYR A 470 1.95 13.33 -7.16
C TYR A 470 1.62 14.03 -8.47
N MET A 471 0.38 14.53 -8.62
CA MET A 471 -0.05 15.23 -9.84
C MET A 471 0.69 16.56 -10.05
N MET A 472 1.23 17.14 -8.97
CA MET A 472 2.08 18.32 -9.05
C MET A 472 3.58 18.00 -9.09
N LEU A 473 3.95 16.73 -9.29
CA LEU A 473 5.33 16.26 -9.39
C LEU A 473 6.19 16.63 -8.15
N GLY A 474 5.58 16.65 -6.97
CA GLY A 474 6.23 16.97 -5.70
C GLY A 474 7.40 16.04 -5.35
N PHE A 475 7.40 14.83 -5.89
CA PHE A 475 8.46 13.83 -5.73
C PHE A 475 9.70 14.10 -6.59
N ALA A 476 9.63 14.98 -7.61
CA ALA A 476 10.73 15.19 -8.54
C ALA A 476 11.88 15.98 -7.91
N ASP A 477 13.11 15.51 -8.10
CA ASP A 477 14.33 16.16 -7.63
C ASP A 477 14.56 17.51 -8.32
N LYS A 478 15.27 18.42 -7.65
CA LYS A 478 15.50 19.80 -8.13
C LYS A 478 16.23 19.90 -9.48
N ASN A 479 16.98 18.86 -9.86
CA ASN A 479 17.70 18.78 -11.13
C ASN A 479 16.85 18.19 -12.27
N LYS A 480 15.58 17.86 -12.01
CA LYS A 480 14.68 17.24 -12.98
C LYS A 480 13.88 18.29 -13.73
N ARG A 481 13.69 18.04 -15.02
CA ARG A 481 12.80 18.83 -15.86
C ARG A 481 11.36 18.47 -15.53
N MET A 482 10.51 19.46 -15.26
CA MET A 482 9.12 19.31 -14.88
C MET A 482 8.24 20.10 -15.84
N ILE A 483 7.33 19.42 -16.53
CA ILE A 483 6.48 20.00 -17.58
C ILE A 483 5.03 19.63 -17.30
N SER A 484 4.10 20.55 -17.54
CA SER A 484 2.68 20.22 -17.68
C SER A 484 2.26 20.30 -19.14
N TYR A 485 1.55 19.28 -19.63
CA TYR A 485 0.91 19.33 -20.94
C TYR A 485 -0.61 19.26 -20.79
N ALA A 486 -1.31 20.32 -21.21
CA ALA A 486 -2.77 20.40 -21.21
C ALA A 486 -3.44 20.07 -19.85
N SER A 487 -2.77 20.27 -18.72
CA SER A 487 -3.36 19.97 -17.41
C SER A 487 -4.57 20.86 -17.14
N SER A 488 -5.65 20.29 -16.61
CA SER A 488 -6.90 21.01 -16.36
C SER A 488 -7.20 21.14 -14.87
N PHE A 489 -7.75 22.31 -14.51
CA PHE A 489 -8.29 22.60 -13.18
C PHE A 489 -9.76 22.17 -13.02
N GLY A 490 -10.38 21.59 -14.07
CA GLY A 490 -11.81 21.32 -14.10
C GLY A 490 -12.62 22.57 -14.38
N ALA A 491 -13.70 22.80 -13.63
CA ALA A 491 -14.52 24.00 -13.78
C ALA A 491 -13.73 25.30 -13.49
N LYS A 492 -14.17 26.43 -14.07
CA LYS A 492 -13.61 27.75 -13.79
C LYS A 492 -13.81 28.08 -12.30
N LYS A 493 -12.75 28.55 -11.65
CA LYS A 493 -12.72 28.86 -10.21
C LYS A 493 -12.03 30.20 -9.98
N GLU A 494 -12.44 30.88 -8.91
CA GLU A 494 -11.89 32.16 -8.46
C GLU A 494 -11.17 32.00 -7.12
N GLU A 495 -10.60 33.09 -6.61
CA GLU A 495 -9.86 33.12 -5.33
C GLU A 495 -10.71 32.64 -4.14
N LYS A 496 -12.01 32.93 -4.14
CA LYS A 496 -12.96 32.47 -3.10
C LYS A 496 -13.17 30.94 -3.09
N ASP A 497 -12.85 30.26 -4.19
CA ASP A 497 -13.10 28.83 -4.39
C ASP A 497 -11.87 27.95 -4.02
N ILE A 498 -10.81 28.58 -3.52
CA ILE A 498 -9.60 27.89 -3.05
C ILE A 498 -9.23 28.41 -1.65
N ASP A 499 -8.96 27.47 -0.74
CA ASP A 499 -8.44 27.82 0.58
C ASP A 499 -7.02 28.39 0.46
N GLU A 500 -6.71 29.43 1.22
CA GLU A 500 -5.41 30.12 1.15
C GLU A 500 -4.23 29.17 1.36
N ASP A 501 -4.36 28.21 2.27
CA ASP A 501 -3.30 27.23 2.54
C ASP A 501 -3.07 26.35 1.29
N ALA A 502 -4.15 25.95 0.61
CA ALA A 502 -4.09 25.15 -0.62
C ALA A 502 -3.54 25.98 -1.78
N ARG A 503 -3.91 27.26 -1.87
CA ARG A 503 -3.39 28.20 -2.87
C ARG A 503 -1.88 28.38 -2.75
N VAL A 504 -1.35 28.53 -1.53
CA VAL A 504 0.10 28.60 -1.26
C VAL A 504 0.81 27.32 -1.68
N LEU A 505 0.23 26.16 -1.36
CA LEU A 505 0.80 24.86 -1.73
C LEU A 505 0.84 24.66 -3.26
N TYR A 506 -0.26 24.96 -3.97
CA TYR A 506 -0.33 24.90 -5.43
C TYR A 506 0.64 25.88 -6.08
N THR A 507 0.73 27.11 -5.55
CA THR A 507 1.70 28.13 -5.98
C THR A 507 3.12 27.59 -5.86
N HIS A 508 3.48 26.99 -4.72
CA HIS A 508 4.80 26.42 -4.52
C HIS A 508 5.12 25.36 -5.55
N TYR A 509 4.20 24.42 -5.79
CA TYR A 509 4.42 23.37 -6.77
C TYR A 509 4.54 23.88 -8.20
N LEU A 510 3.58 24.70 -8.65
CA LEU A 510 3.56 25.24 -10.02
C LEU A 510 4.81 26.06 -10.33
N LYS A 511 5.34 26.80 -9.34
CA LYS A 511 6.60 27.54 -9.50
C LYS A 511 7.82 26.65 -9.72
N ARG A 512 7.77 25.33 -9.44
CA ARG A 512 8.86 24.37 -9.73
C ARG A 512 8.87 23.86 -11.17
N PHE A 513 7.77 24.02 -11.92
CA PHE A 513 7.66 23.60 -13.32
C PHE A 513 8.54 24.47 -14.22
N ASP A 514 9.29 23.86 -15.13
CA ASP A 514 10.13 24.57 -16.10
C ASP A 514 9.31 25.08 -17.29
N ALA A 515 8.23 24.38 -17.64
CA ALA A 515 7.27 24.80 -18.65
C ALA A 515 5.85 24.40 -18.22
N VAL A 516 4.90 25.33 -18.35
CA VAL A 516 3.50 25.13 -17.94
C VAL A 516 2.58 25.37 -19.12
N SER A 517 1.78 24.37 -19.44
CA SER A 517 0.60 24.52 -20.29
C SER A 517 -0.64 23.95 -19.63
N VAL A 518 -1.78 24.51 -20.02
CA VAL A 518 -3.12 24.15 -19.56
C VAL A 518 -4.06 24.08 -20.75
N ARG A 519 -5.13 23.31 -20.62
CA ARG A 519 -6.05 23.06 -21.74
C ARG A 519 -7.02 24.22 -21.99
N GLU A 520 -7.58 24.75 -20.92
CA GLU A 520 -8.60 25.79 -21.01
C GLU A 520 -8.00 27.21 -20.94
N ASP A 521 -8.59 28.15 -21.68
CA ASP A 521 -8.14 29.55 -21.73
C ASP A 521 -8.25 30.25 -20.36
N TYR A 522 -9.34 30.01 -19.64
CA TYR A 522 -9.49 30.48 -18.25
C TYR A 522 -8.49 29.81 -17.31
N GLY A 523 -7.97 28.63 -17.64
CA GLY A 523 -6.89 27.99 -16.90
C GLY A 523 -5.60 28.83 -16.94
N VAL A 524 -5.33 29.48 -18.08
CA VAL A 524 -4.18 30.41 -18.21
C VAL A 524 -4.37 31.62 -17.29
N GLU A 525 -5.59 32.15 -17.24
CA GLU A 525 -5.95 33.25 -16.35
C GLU A 525 -5.82 32.85 -14.87
N MET A 526 -6.25 31.64 -14.50
CA MET A 526 -6.12 31.09 -13.15
C MET A 526 -4.64 30.93 -12.75
N CYS A 527 -3.80 30.38 -13.62
CA CYS A 527 -2.35 30.29 -13.39
C CYS A 527 -1.73 31.66 -13.06
N ARG A 528 -2.11 32.69 -13.83
CA ARG A 528 -1.61 34.05 -13.62
C ARG A 528 -2.15 34.69 -12.35
N LYS A 529 -3.47 34.65 -12.13
CA LYS A 529 -4.14 35.39 -11.05
C LYS A 529 -4.00 34.73 -9.68
N LEU A 530 -4.11 33.40 -9.61
CA LEU A 530 -4.15 32.68 -8.33
C LEU A 530 -2.76 32.25 -7.85
N PHE A 531 -1.87 31.93 -8.80
CA PHE A 531 -0.60 31.25 -8.52
C PHE A 531 0.64 32.02 -8.98
N ASP A 532 0.49 33.16 -9.67
CA ASP A 532 1.61 33.94 -10.20
C ASP A 532 2.54 33.09 -11.09
N VAL A 533 1.92 32.36 -12.03
CA VAL A 533 2.59 31.44 -12.96
C VAL A 533 2.13 31.72 -14.39
N HIS A 534 3.09 31.83 -15.30
CA HIS A 534 2.80 31.93 -16.74
C HIS A 534 2.51 30.55 -17.32
N ALA A 535 1.38 30.41 -18.00
CA ALA A 535 0.96 29.21 -18.69
C ALA A 535 0.62 29.52 -20.16
N ARG A 536 0.78 28.54 -21.05
CA ARG A 536 0.27 28.59 -22.43
C ARG A 536 -0.98 27.73 -22.55
N GLN A 537 -2.00 28.21 -23.25
CA GLN A 537 -3.11 27.36 -23.67
C GLN A 537 -2.62 26.44 -24.79
N VAL A 538 -2.84 25.15 -24.66
CA VAL A 538 -2.55 24.15 -25.69
C VAL A 538 -3.78 23.29 -25.95
N ILE A 539 -3.87 22.70 -27.14
CA ILE A 539 -4.95 21.78 -27.48
C ILE A 539 -4.80 20.45 -26.72
N ASP A 540 -5.94 19.79 -26.47
CA ASP A 540 -5.92 18.46 -25.88
C ASP A 540 -5.13 17.48 -26.76
N PRO A 541 -4.31 16.59 -26.17
CA PRO A 541 -3.52 15.61 -26.91
C PRO A 541 -4.32 14.80 -27.95
N VAL A 542 -5.62 14.60 -27.76
CA VAL A 542 -6.42 13.82 -28.72
C VAL A 542 -6.44 14.40 -30.14
N PHE A 543 -6.22 15.70 -30.29
CA PHE A 543 -6.12 16.36 -31.59
C PHE A 543 -4.70 16.44 -32.15
N ILE A 544 -3.68 16.21 -31.31
CA ILE A 544 -2.31 16.07 -31.81
C ILE A 544 -2.16 14.75 -32.54
N CYS A 545 -2.74 13.69 -31.98
CA CYS A 545 -2.96 12.44 -32.70
C CYS A 545 -4.01 12.67 -33.80
N ASN A 546 -3.62 12.46 -35.05
CA ASN A 546 -4.52 12.56 -36.19
C ASN A 546 -5.58 11.43 -36.19
N GLN A 547 -6.58 11.56 -37.06
CA GLN A 547 -7.68 10.59 -37.18
C GLN A 547 -7.17 9.17 -37.43
N GLU A 548 -6.08 9.03 -38.20
CA GLU A 548 -5.48 7.75 -38.56
C GLU A 548 -5.06 6.91 -37.34
N ILE A 549 -4.48 7.53 -36.31
CA ILE A 549 -4.10 6.83 -35.07
C ILE A 549 -5.34 6.26 -34.37
N TRP A 550 -6.42 7.04 -34.31
CA TRP A 550 -7.66 6.59 -33.68
C TRP A 550 -8.35 5.47 -34.47
N SER A 551 -8.30 5.55 -35.80
CA SER A 551 -8.77 4.48 -36.69
C SER A 551 -7.93 3.21 -36.61
N GLU A 552 -6.62 3.31 -36.38
CA GLU A 552 -5.76 2.15 -36.13
C GLU A 552 -6.14 1.44 -34.83
N VAL A 553 -6.39 2.20 -33.76
CA VAL A 553 -6.80 1.63 -32.47
C VAL A 553 -8.16 0.95 -32.57
N SER A 554 -9.15 1.62 -33.18
CA SER A 554 -10.51 1.09 -33.32
C SER A 554 -10.59 -0.12 -34.27
N ALA A 555 -9.65 -0.29 -35.21
CA ALA A 555 -9.62 -1.42 -36.13
C ALA A 555 -9.48 -2.79 -35.44
N SER A 556 -9.08 -2.82 -34.17
CA SER A 556 -9.04 -4.05 -33.36
C SER A 556 -10.38 -4.43 -32.71
N SER A 557 -11.39 -3.57 -32.82
CA SER A 557 -12.77 -3.83 -32.39
C SER A 557 -13.33 -5.07 -33.08
N GLN A 558 -14.14 -5.83 -32.35
CA GLN A 558 -14.87 -6.98 -32.88
C GLN A 558 -16.37 -6.69 -33.02
N VAL A 559 -16.78 -5.43 -32.81
CA VAL A 559 -18.18 -5.00 -32.92
C VAL A 559 -18.55 -4.84 -34.40
N GLU A 560 -19.64 -5.47 -34.81
CA GLU A 560 -20.21 -5.35 -36.16
C GLU A 560 -21.21 -4.18 -36.22
N PHE A 561 -21.14 -3.40 -37.30
CA PHE A 561 -21.96 -2.20 -37.52
C PHE A 561 -22.73 -2.32 -38.85
N ASP A 562 -23.80 -3.11 -38.84
CA ASP A 562 -24.56 -3.44 -40.07
C ASP A 562 -25.72 -2.47 -40.37
N GLU A 563 -26.03 -1.56 -39.44
CA GLU A 563 -27.15 -0.63 -39.51
C GLU A 563 -26.66 0.78 -39.19
N ASP A 564 -27.22 1.79 -39.86
CA ASP A 564 -27.04 3.19 -39.50
C ASP A 564 -27.65 3.47 -38.11
N TYR A 565 -27.00 4.36 -37.33
CA TYR A 565 -27.44 4.66 -35.98
C TYR A 565 -27.09 6.07 -35.50
N LEU A 566 -27.91 6.53 -34.56
CA LEU A 566 -27.67 7.66 -33.69
C LEU A 566 -26.96 7.17 -32.42
N LEU A 567 -25.78 7.72 -32.16
CA LEU A 567 -25.04 7.53 -30.92
C LEU A 567 -25.39 8.63 -29.91
N ALA A 568 -25.82 8.26 -28.71
CA ALA A 568 -25.97 9.18 -27.57
C ALA A 568 -24.92 8.89 -26.49
N TYR A 569 -23.89 9.72 -26.37
CA TYR A 569 -22.86 9.59 -25.33
C TYR A 569 -23.08 10.60 -24.19
N ILE A 570 -23.60 10.13 -23.06
CA ILE A 570 -24.17 10.97 -21.99
C ILE A 570 -23.52 10.69 -20.62
N LEU A 571 -22.86 11.71 -20.06
CA LEU A 571 -22.23 11.69 -18.75
C LEU A 571 -23.18 12.10 -17.61
N ASN A 572 -24.12 13.02 -17.87
CA ASN A 572 -25.08 13.50 -16.88
C ASN A 572 -26.51 13.38 -17.41
N PRO A 573 -27.12 12.18 -17.30
CA PRO A 573 -28.49 11.91 -17.69
C PRO A 573 -29.49 12.84 -17.00
N LEU A 574 -30.42 13.38 -17.79
CA LEU A 574 -31.55 14.17 -17.32
C LEU A 574 -32.82 13.78 -18.11
N PRO A 575 -34.02 13.85 -17.52
CA PRO A 575 -35.26 13.46 -18.19
C PRO A 575 -35.47 14.16 -19.54
N TYR A 576 -35.14 15.45 -19.64
CA TYR A 576 -35.26 16.20 -20.90
C TYR A 576 -34.22 15.80 -21.95
N LYS A 577 -33.01 15.38 -21.54
CA LYS A 577 -32.00 14.85 -22.48
C LYS A 577 -32.49 13.52 -23.07
N ARG A 578 -32.99 12.63 -22.22
CA ARG A 578 -33.61 11.36 -22.64
C ARG A 578 -34.70 11.61 -23.68
N LYS A 579 -35.61 12.55 -23.40
CA LYS A 579 -36.71 12.90 -24.31
C LYS A 579 -36.19 13.42 -25.66
N ALA A 580 -35.23 14.34 -25.65
CA ALA A 580 -34.63 14.87 -26.87
C ALA A 580 -33.93 13.78 -27.71
N ILE A 581 -33.22 12.85 -27.06
CA ILE A 581 -32.55 11.73 -27.74
C ILE A 581 -33.57 10.79 -28.40
N LEU A 582 -34.66 10.44 -27.70
CA LEU A 582 -35.72 9.59 -28.24
C LEU A 582 -36.45 10.24 -29.42
N GLU A 583 -36.80 11.52 -29.30
CA GLU A 583 -37.42 12.28 -30.40
C GLU A 583 -36.49 12.36 -31.63
N ALA A 584 -35.19 12.59 -31.41
CA ALA A 584 -34.21 12.62 -32.49
C ALA A 584 -34.08 11.27 -33.22
N ALA A 585 -33.98 10.17 -32.46
CA ALA A 585 -33.91 8.82 -33.05
C ALA A 585 -35.16 8.49 -33.88
N GLN A 586 -36.34 8.84 -33.37
CA GLN A 586 -37.61 8.64 -34.07
C GLN A 586 -37.71 9.49 -35.35
N ASN A 587 -37.33 10.77 -35.28
CA ASN A 587 -37.41 11.67 -36.42
C ASN A 587 -36.42 11.30 -37.54
N LEU A 588 -35.26 10.75 -37.18
CA LEU A 588 -34.27 10.27 -38.14
C LEU A 588 -34.60 8.87 -38.70
N ASN A 589 -35.47 8.11 -38.02
CA ASN A 589 -35.70 6.68 -38.31
C ASN A 589 -34.40 5.84 -38.25
N GLU A 590 -33.57 6.14 -37.24
CA GLU A 590 -32.26 5.50 -37.04
C GLU A 590 -32.26 4.64 -35.77
N LYS A 591 -31.45 3.59 -35.75
CA LYS A 591 -31.21 2.83 -34.53
C LYS A 591 -30.59 3.72 -33.46
N LEU A 592 -30.95 3.50 -32.21
CA LEU A 592 -30.40 4.26 -31.09
C LEU A 592 -29.45 3.42 -30.25
N VAL A 593 -28.22 3.94 -30.09
CA VAL A 593 -27.19 3.39 -29.19
C VAL A 593 -26.87 4.44 -28.13
N VAL A 594 -26.92 4.05 -26.85
CA VAL A 594 -26.63 4.94 -25.73
C VAL A 594 -25.39 4.44 -24.98
N ILE A 595 -24.40 5.32 -24.80
CA ILE A 595 -23.23 5.06 -23.97
C ILE A 595 -23.25 6.01 -22.77
N LEU A 596 -23.01 5.46 -21.58
CA LEU A 596 -22.94 6.21 -20.32
C LEU A 596 -21.50 6.27 -19.77
N ASP A 597 -21.28 7.13 -18.79
CA ASP A 597 -19.98 7.22 -18.09
C ASP A 597 -19.61 5.90 -17.39
N LEU A 598 -18.34 5.48 -17.50
CA LEU A 598 -17.83 4.20 -17.01
C LEU A 598 -17.68 4.12 -15.49
N TYR A 599 -17.87 5.23 -14.78
CA TYR A 599 -17.69 5.29 -13.34
C TYR A 599 -18.75 4.44 -12.62
N GLU A 600 -18.37 3.25 -12.13
CA GLU A 600 -19.29 2.21 -11.63
C GLU A 600 -20.32 2.72 -10.62
N VAL A 601 -19.90 3.61 -9.71
CA VAL A 601 -20.78 4.21 -8.69
C VAL A 601 -21.93 5.00 -9.33
N ASN A 602 -21.69 5.61 -10.49
CA ASN A 602 -22.66 6.44 -11.20
C ASN A 602 -23.37 5.67 -12.32
N TYR A 603 -22.79 4.60 -12.86
CA TYR A 603 -23.32 3.88 -14.03
C TYR A 603 -24.76 3.38 -13.80
N GLU A 604 -25.02 2.68 -12.68
CA GLU A 604 -26.36 2.15 -12.38
C GLU A 604 -27.39 3.26 -12.06
N ALA A 605 -26.95 4.37 -11.48
CA ALA A 605 -27.81 5.53 -11.27
C ALA A 605 -28.16 6.22 -12.59
N ASN A 606 -27.15 6.40 -13.45
CA ASN A 606 -27.28 7.00 -14.78
C ASN A 606 -28.15 6.15 -15.71
N LYS A 607 -27.97 4.83 -15.68
CA LYS A 607 -28.78 3.85 -16.42
C LYS A 607 -30.25 3.95 -16.03
N ARG A 608 -30.55 3.96 -14.72
CA ARG A 608 -31.91 4.18 -14.19
C ARG A 608 -32.49 5.53 -14.60
N ALA A 609 -31.68 6.59 -14.58
CA ALA A 609 -32.11 7.93 -14.99
C ALA A 609 -32.44 8.02 -16.49
N MET A 610 -31.72 7.26 -17.34
CA MET A 610 -32.01 7.15 -18.76
C MET A 610 -33.20 6.25 -19.07
N ALA A 611 -33.43 5.17 -18.33
CA ALA A 611 -34.56 4.24 -18.52
C ALA A 611 -34.73 3.79 -20.00
N MET A 612 -33.63 3.29 -20.59
CA MET A 612 -33.48 2.88 -21.98
C MET A 612 -32.59 1.64 -22.09
N ASP A 613 -32.86 0.63 -21.25
CA ASP A 613 -31.96 -0.52 -21.03
C ASP A 613 -31.60 -1.27 -22.32
N GLU A 614 -32.54 -1.36 -23.26
CA GLU A 614 -32.37 -2.03 -24.56
C GLU A 614 -31.42 -1.28 -25.52
N ASN A 615 -31.23 0.02 -25.31
CA ASN A 615 -30.34 0.85 -26.13
C ASN A 615 -28.97 1.09 -25.47
N ILE A 616 -28.84 0.82 -24.18
CA ILE A 616 -27.61 1.14 -23.42
C ILE A 616 -26.57 0.04 -23.61
N VAL A 617 -25.41 0.42 -24.14
CA VAL A 617 -24.22 -0.44 -24.26
C VAL A 617 -23.11 0.04 -23.34
N LYS A 618 -22.27 -0.90 -22.88
CA LYS A 618 -21.10 -0.64 -22.03
C LYS A 618 -19.83 -1.16 -22.71
N PRO A 619 -19.33 -0.46 -23.73
CA PRO A 619 -18.15 -0.91 -24.48
C PRO A 619 -16.87 -0.82 -23.64
N ASP A 620 -15.81 -1.46 -24.11
CA ASP A 620 -14.46 -1.09 -23.68
C ASP A 620 -13.97 0.16 -24.44
N PHE A 621 -12.72 0.58 -24.24
CA PHE A 621 -12.20 1.78 -24.90
C PHE A 621 -12.06 1.64 -26.43
N ILE A 622 -11.70 0.46 -26.93
CA ILE A 622 -11.53 0.21 -28.37
C ILE A 622 -12.90 0.23 -29.04
N ASP A 623 -13.87 -0.48 -28.46
CA ASP A 623 -15.25 -0.51 -28.95
C ASP A 623 -15.89 0.88 -28.88
N TRP A 624 -15.60 1.66 -27.83
CA TRP A 624 -16.08 3.04 -27.71
C TRP A 624 -15.62 3.92 -28.88
N LEU A 625 -14.35 3.81 -29.29
CA LEU A 625 -13.85 4.51 -30.48
C LEU A 625 -14.57 4.04 -31.75
N ALA A 626 -14.78 2.74 -31.89
CA ALA A 626 -15.50 2.17 -33.03
C ALA A 626 -16.94 2.70 -33.12
N TYR A 627 -17.66 2.81 -31.99
CA TYR A 627 -18.98 3.43 -31.95
C TYR A 627 -18.97 4.89 -32.45
N PHE A 628 -17.98 5.68 -32.06
CA PHE A 628 -17.86 7.04 -32.58
C PHE A 628 -17.51 7.08 -34.07
N GLN A 629 -16.64 6.17 -34.55
CA GLN A 629 -16.21 6.13 -35.94
C GLN A 629 -17.33 5.67 -36.89
N HIS A 630 -18.22 4.79 -36.46
CA HIS A 630 -19.28 4.23 -37.30
C HIS A 630 -20.64 4.94 -37.16
N ALA A 631 -20.82 5.80 -36.15
CA ALA A 631 -22.07 6.54 -35.98
C ALA A 631 -22.40 7.44 -37.18
N SER A 632 -23.69 7.52 -37.53
CA SER A 632 -24.20 8.44 -38.55
C SER A 632 -24.48 9.82 -37.95
N TYR A 633 -24.96 9.83 -36.69
CA TYR A 633 -25.23 11.02 -35.90
C TYR A 633 -24.76 10.86 -34.45
N VAL A 634 -24.40 11.96 -33.78
CA VAL A 634 -23.99 11.93 -32.37
C VAL A 634 -24.73 12.99 -31.53
N ILE A 635 -25.31 12.60 -30.39
CA ILE A 635 -25.74 13.51 -29.34
C ILE A 635 -24.85 13.31 -28.11
N THR A 636 -24.25 14.37 -27.59
CA THR A 636 -23.36 14.25 -26.43
C THR A 636 -23.44 15.43 -25.46
N ASP A 637 -23.13 15.17 -24.19
CA ASP A 637 -22.90 16.19 -23.17
C ASP A 637 -21.46 16.11 -22.60
N SER A 638 -20.55 15.49 -23.36
CA SER A 638 -19.15 15.28 -23.05
C SER A 638 -18.27 16.10 -23.98
N VAL A 639 -17.29 16.80 -23.41
CA VAL A 639 -16.24 17.48 -24.19
C VAL A 639 -15.46 16.49 -25.07
N HIS A 640 -15.13 15.30 -24.54
CA HIS A 640 -14.48 14.26 -25.34
C HIS A 640 -15.41 13.67 -26.40
N GLY A 641 -16.73 13.60 -26.12
CA GLY A 641 -17.71 13.23 -27.14
C GLY A 641 -17.73 14.20 -28.31
N ILE A 642 -17.60 15.51 -28.04
CA ILE A 642 -17.45 16.54 -29.08
C ILE A 642 -16.17 16.31 -29.86
N TRP A 643 -15.04 16.11 -29.17
CA TRP A 643 -13.75 15.93 -29.84
C TRP A 643 -13.74 14.74 -30.79
N PHE A 644 -14.25 13.58 -30.35
CA PHE A 644 -14.32 12.41 -31.23
C PHE A 644 -15.39 12.54 -32.32
N SER A 645 -16.45 13.31 -32.10
CA SER A 645 -17.37 13.68 -33.19
C SER A 645 -16.68 14.55 -34.25
N ILE A 646 -15.79 15.47 -33.84
CA ILE A 646 -15.02 16.30 -34.77
C ILE A 646 -13.95 15.46 -35.50
N ILE A 647 -13.18 14.65 -34.77
CA ILE A 647 -12.13 13.77 -35.31
C ILE A 647 -12.69 12.83 -36.38
N PHE A 648 -13.88 12.27 -36.18
CA PHE A 648 -14.51 11.37 -37.15
C PHE A 648 -15.54 12.07 -38.07
N LYS A 649 -15.58 13.40 -38.09
CA LYS A 649 -16.41 14.23 -38.97
C LYS A 649 -17.92 13.88 -38.92
N LYS A 650 -18.46 13.70 -37.71
CA LYS A 650 -19.85 13.26 -37.45
C LYS A 650 -20.81 14.41 -37.31
N LYS A 651 -21.99 14.35 -37.94
CA LYS A 651 -23.07 15.30 -37.62
C LYS A 651 -23.45 15.15 -36.15
N PHE A 652 -23.24 16.19 -35.35
CA PHE A 652 -23.42 16.10 -33.91
C PHE A 652 -24.18 17.27 -33.28
N VAL A 653 -24.78 16.99 -32.13
CA VAL A 653 -25.39 17.96 -31.22
C VAL A 653 -24.72 17.82 -29.86
N ALA A 654 -24.23 18.94 -29.35
CA ALA A 654 -23.62 19.00 -28.02
C ALA A 654 -24.47 19.80 -27.05
N ILE A 655 -24.74 19.21 -25.88
CA ILE A 655 -25.54 19.82 -24.83
C ILE A 655 -24.61 20.16 -23.67
N LYS A 656 -24.49 21.44 -23.31
CA LYS A 656 -23.62 21.88 -22.22
C LYS A 656 -24.03 21.19 -20.91
N ASN A 657 -23.02 20.70 -20.19
CA ASN A 657 -23.19 20.02 -18.90
C ASN A 657 -22.76 20.92 -17.73
N ARG A 658 -22.58 20.38 -16.52
CA ARG A 658 -22.26 21.12 -15.27
C ARG A 658 -21.04 22.04 -15.36
N SER A 659 -20.10 21.80 -16.28
CA SER A 659 -18.90 22.62 -16.49
C SER A 659 -18.98 23.36 -17.83
N ARG A 660 -19.91 24.32 -17.93
CA ARG A 660 -20.25 25.01 -19.19
C ARG A 660 -19.05 25.73 -19.80
N GLU A 661 -18.20 26.30 -18.96
CA GLU A 661 -17.02 27.09 -19.36
C GLU A 661 -16.01 26.27 -20.16
N ARG A 662 -15.96 24.94 -19.98
CA ARG A 662 -15.13 24.05 -20.80
C ARG A 662 -15.64 23.96 -22.24
N PHE A 663 -16.96 23.97 -22.43
CA PHE A 663 -17.56 24.04 -23.75
C PHE A 663 -17.28 25.41 -24.38
N ASP A 664 -17.43 26.48 -23.60
CA ASP A 664 -17.16 27.84 -24.11
C ASP A 664 -15.67 28.01 -24.51
N SER A 665 -14.74 27.47 -23.72
CA SER A 665 -13.31 27.46 -24.07
C SER A 665 -13.02 26.66 -25.33
N LEU A 666 -13.74 25.55 -25.56
CA LEU A 666 -13.63 24.77 -26.78
C LEU A 666 -14.21 25.52 -27.98
N GLU A 667 -15.35 26.17 -27.82
CA GLU A 667 -16.03 26.94 -28.88
C GLU A 667 -15.13 28.06 -29.41
N ARG A 668 -14.45 28.76 -28.49
CA ARG A 668 -13.43 29.78 -28.84
C ARG A 668 -12.20 29.18 -29.53
N LEU A 669 -11.82 27.95 -29.20
CA LEU A 669 -10.65 27.29 -29.79
C LEU A 669 -10.93 26.83 -31.23
N ILE A 670 -12.15 26.34 -31.51
CA ILE A 670 -12.55 25.92 -32.86
C ILE A 670 -13.06 27.08 -33.73
N ASP A 671 -13.31 28.24 -33.11
CA ASP A 671 -13.86 29.46 -33.73
C ASP A 671 -15.10 29.19 -34.60
N TYR A 672 -16.04 28.42 -34.05
CA TYR A 672 -17.28 28.06 -34.72
C TYR A 672 -18.46 28.22 -33.74
N PRO A 673 -19.05 29.43 -33.63
CA PRO A 673 -20.08 29.72 -32.66
C PRO A 673 -21.40 29.03 -32.99
N GLY A 674 -22.16 28.66 -31.95
CA GLY A 674 -23.52 28.11 -32.08
C GLY A 674 -23.59 26.59 -32.22
N LEU A 675 -22.48 25.87 -32.06
CA LEU A 675 -22.47 24.39 -32.05
C LEU A 675 -23.00 23.79 -30.74
N PHE A 676 -22.94 24.53 -29.64
CA PHE A 676 -23.19 24.00 -28.30
C PHE A 676 -24.46 24.58 -27.69
N PHE A 677 -25.44 23.71 -27.46
CA PHE A 677 -26.73 24.09 -26.87
C PHE A 677 -26.62 24.24 -25.34
N GLU A 678 -27.18 25.32 -24.80
CA GLU A 678 -27.20 25.58 -23.35
C GLU A 678 -27.92 24.49 -22.53
N ASP A 679 -28.98 23.93 -23.11
CA ASP A 679 -29.76 22.85 -22.52
C ASP A 679 -30.50 22.02 -23.59
N SER A 680 -31.03 20.87 -23.17
CA SER A 680 -31.79 19.97 -24.03
C SER A 680 -33.24 20.40 -24.26
N MET A 681 -33.78 21.39 -23.52
CA MET A 681 -35.16 21.85 -23.70
C MET A 681 -35.32 22.54 -25.06
N SER A 682 -34.30 23.30 -25.47
CA SER A 682 -34.24 23.97 -26.77
C SER A 682 -34.27 23.03 -27.99
N LEU A 683 -34.11 21.72 -27.77
CA LEU A 683 -34.09 20.69 -28.82
C LEU A 683 -35.46 20.02 -29.02
N LEU A 684 -36.36 20.11 -28.03
CA LEU A 684 -37.63 19.38 -28.05
C LEU A 684 -38.57 19.87 -29.17
N GLY A 685 -39.24 18.93 -29.84
CA GLY A 685 -40.21 19.22 -30.89
C GLY A 685 -39.63 19.73 -32.21
N LYS A 686 -38.31 19.78 -32.37
CA LYS A 686 -37.65 20.10 -33.65
C LYS A 686 -37.55 18.87 -34.53
N THR A 687 -37.86 19.03 -35.83
CA THR A 687 -37.80 17.95 -36.82
C THR A 687 -36.36 17.60 -37.23
N ASN A 688 -35.47 18.59 -37.29
CA ASN A 688 -34.02 18.38 -37.44
C ASN A 688 -33.27 19.20 -36.39
N ILE A 689 -32.41 18.54 -35.62
CA ILE A 689 -31.55 19.16 -34.61
C ILE A 689 -30.07 19.17 -35.00
N PHE A 690 -29.69 18.48 -36.08
CA PHE A 690 -28.31 18.36 -36.55
C PHE A 690 -28.04 19.42 -37.61
N ALA A 691 -27.18 20.39 -37.26
CA ALA A 691 -26.70 21.38 -38.22
C ALA A 691 -25.70 20.74 -39.20
N ASP A 692 -25.64 21.26 -40.42
CA ASP A 692 -24.53 20.97 -41.32
C ASP A 692 -23.28 21.70 -40.82
N ILE A 693 -22.21 20.95 -40.59
CA ILE A 693 -20.94 21.45 -40.05
C ILE A 693 -19.94 21.51 -41.20
N ASP A 694 -19.40 22.70 -41.46
CA ASP A 694 -18.27 22.87 -42.39
C ASP A 694 -16.98 22.42 -41.69
N TYR A 695 -16.66 21.13 -41.85
CA TYR A 695 -15.46 20.56 -41.26
C TYR A 695 -14.18 21.17 -41.84
N ASP A 696 -14.16 21.64 -43.08
CA ASP A 696 -12.94 22.20 -43.65
C ASP A 696 -12.53 23.46 -42.88
N VAL A 697 -13.49 24.31 -42.50
CA VAL A 697 -13.25 25.48 -41.63
C VAL A 697 -12.80 25.06 -40.23
N VAL A 698 -13.49 24.08 -39.61
CA VAL A 698 -13.13 23.59 -38.26
C VAL A 698 -11.70 23.03 -38.24
N TYR A 699 -11.32 22.24 -39.25
CA TYR A 699 -9.99 21.65 -39.34
C TYR A 699 -8.90 22.68 -39.65
N GLN A 700 -9.17 23.73 -40.42
CA GLN A 700 -8.20 24.82 -40.64
C GLN A 700 -7.78 25.50 -39.33
N HIS A 701 -8.74 25.83 -38.45
CA HIS A 701 -8.45 26.43 -37.14
C HIS A 701 -7.77 25.43 -36.19
N LEU A 702 -8.25 24.18 -36.16
CA LEU A 702 -7.66 23.13 -35.33
C LEU A 702 -6.22 22.83 -35.72
N GLU A 703 -5.90 22.80 -37.02
CA GLU A 703 -4.55 22.47 -37.51
C GLU A 703 -3.52 23.51 -37.06
N THR A 704 -3.89 24.79 -37.07
CA THR A 704 -3.03 25.87 -36.54
C THR A 704 -2.74 25.65 -35.05
N SER A 705 -3.79 25.42 -34.26
CA SER A 705 -3.68 25.14 -32.82
C SER A 705 -2.89 23.86 -32.53
N ARG A 706 -3.05 22.83 -33.37
CA ARG A 706 -2.33 21.56 -33.30
C ARG A 706 -0.84 21.78 -33.50
N MET A 707 -0.45 22.47 -34.58
CA MET A 707 0.95 22.79 -34.87
C MET A 707 1.61 23.62 -33.77
N GLU A 708 0.92 24.65 -33.26
CA GLU A 708 1.44 25.45 -32.14
C GLU A 708 1.66 24.61 -30.88
N SER A 709 0.71 23.74 -30.56
CA SER A 709 0.76 22.90 -29.36
C SER A 709 1.82 21.81 -29.46
N GLU A 710 1.99 21.21 -30.65
CA GLU A 710 3.05 20.25 -30.93
C GLU A 710 4.44 20.90 -30.81
N ASN A 711 4.61 22.09 -31.40
CA ASN A 711 5.86 22.86 -31.30
C ASN A 711 6.15 23.28 -29.85
N TRP A 712 5.11 23.65 -29.10
CA TRP A 712 5.24 23.96 -27.68
C TRP A 712 5.72 22.75 -26.89
N LEU A 713 5.13 21.57 -27.08
CA LEU A 713 5.52 20.34 -26.38
C LEU A 713 6.98 19.95 -26.71
N ARG A 714 7.37 20.00 -27.99
CA ARG A 714 8.75 19.73 -28.42
C ARG A 714 9.74 20.68 -27.72
N SER A 715 9.42 21.98 -27.70
CA SER A 715 10.25 22.99 -27.04
C SER A 715 10.31 22.80 -25.53
N ALA A 716 9.18 22.47 -24.89
CA ALA A 716 9.10 22.22 -23.47
C ALA A 716 9.93 20.99 -23.05
N LEU A 717 9.92 19.92 -23.85
CA LEU A 717 10.72 18.71 -23.59
C LEU A 717 12.23 18.96 -23.58
N ASP A 718 12.69 20.03 -24.20
CA ASP A 718 14.11 20.39 -24.31
C ASP A 718 14.50 21.66 -23.50
N VAL A 719 13.56 22.27 -22.78
CA VAL A 719 13.80 23.48 -21.97
C VAL A 719 14.90 23.25 -20.93
N ALA A 720 15.67 24.30 -20.62
CA ALA A 720 16.65 24.25 -19.54
C ALA A 720 15.97 24.12 -18.17
N VAL A 721 16.53 23.31 -17.27
CA VAL A 721 16.03 23.16 -15.90
C VAL A 721 16.36 24.43 -15.11
N LYS A 722 15.33 25.09 -14.56
CA LYS A 722 15.51 26.29 -13.75
C LYS A 722 15.83 25.94 -12.28
N PRO A 723 16.51 26.83 -11.53
CA PRO A 723 16.70 26.65 -10.09
C PRO A 723 15.35 26.50 -9.37
N LYS A 724 15.21 25.47 -8.53
CA LYS A 724 13.97 25.16 -7.81
C LYS A 724 14.27 24.55 -6.43
N SER A 725 13.28 24.59 -5.53
CA SER A 725 13.37 23.99 -4.19
C SER A 725 13.59 22.47 -4.26
N ASP A 726 14.30 21.94 -3.26
CA ASP A 726 14.49 20.50 -3.10
C ASP A 726 13.23 19.79 -2.59
N VAL A 727 13.22 18.46 -2.72
CA VAL A 727 12.11 17.60 -2.31
C VAL A 727 11.93 17.61 -0.78
N GLU A 728 12.99 17.86 -0.01
CA GLU A 728 12.88 17.91 1.45
C GLU A 728 12.09 19.14 1.92
N SER A 729 12.32 20.29 1.28
CA SER A 729 11.54 21.50 1.51
C SER A 729 10.06 21.28 1.20
N VAL A 730 9.75 20.52 0.15
CA VAL A 730 8.37 20.13 -0.21
C VAL A 730 7.73 19.29 0.89
N LYS A 731 8.43 18.26 1.40
CA LYS A 731 7.93 17.43 2.52
C LYS A 731 7.65 18.26 3.76
N VAL A 732 8.54 19.19 4.09
CA VAL A 732 8.38 20.07 5.26
C VAL A 732 7.14 20.94 5.11
N MET A 733 6.95 21.55 3.93
CA MET A 733 5.77 22.35 3.62
C MET A 733 4.47 21.53 3.67
N GLU A 734 4.49 20.31 3.15
CA GLU A 734 3.34 19.40 3.20
C GLU A 734 2.96 19.02 4.64
N ARG A 735 3.96 18.69 5.48
CA ARG A 735 3.74 18.39 6.90
C ARG A 735 3.17 19.59 7.65
N LEU A 736 3.70 20.77 7.39
CA LEU A 736 3.21 22.01 7.97
C LEU A 736 1.75 22.29 7.57
N PHE A 737 1.46 22.18 6.27
CA PHE A 737 0.11 22.35 5.73
C PHE A 737 -0.89 21.38 6.38
N ARG A 738 -0.53 20.10 6.46
CA ARG A 738 -1.39 19.08 7.09
C ARG A 738 -1.68 19.42 8.56
N SER A 739 -0.65 19.82 9.30
CA SER A 739 -0.80 20.21 10.71
C SER A 739 -1.68 21.46 10.88
N LEU A 740 -1.55 22.46 10.00
CA LEU A 740 -2.40 23.66 10.03
C LEU A 740 -3.86 23.34 9.71
N HIS A 741 -4.09 22.53 8.68
CA HIS A 741 -5.42 22.11 8.27
C HIS A 741 -6.15 21.34 9.40
N GLU A 742 -5.48 20.36 10.03
CA GLU A 742 -6.02 19.62 11.17
C GLU A 742 -6.41 20.54 12.35
N LYS A 743 -5.57 21.54 12.66
CA LYS A 743 -5.87 22.53 13.71
C LYS A 743 -7.05 23.43 13.33
N LYS A 744 -7.15 23.86 12.07
CA LYS A 744 -8.25 24.69 11.58
C LYS A 744 -9.59 23.96 11.66
N GLU A 745 -9.63 22.69 11.27
CA GLU A 745 -10.83 21.85 11.39
C GLU A 745 -11.25 21.66 12.85
N LEU A 746 -10.28 21.46 13.76
CA LEU A 746 -10.56 21.41 15.19
C LEU A 746 -11.17 22.72 15.70
N VAL A 747 -10.63 23.88 15.32
CA VAL A 747 -11.16 25.20 15.68
C VAL A 747 -12.57 25.40 15.12
N ASN A 748 -12.81 25.02 13.86
CA ASN A 748 -14.13 25.13 13.23
C ASN A 748 -15.17 24.26 13.92
N LYS A 749 -14.80 23.04 14.33
CA LYS A 749 -15.64 22.16 15.13
C LYS A 749 -16.02 22.83 16.46
N ILE A 750 -15.04 23.35 17.20
CA ILE A 750 -15.25 24.05 18.47
C ILE A 750 -16.20 25.25 18.31
N LYS A 751 -16.06 26.04 17.23
CA LYS A 751 -16.94 27.18 16.95
C LYS A 751 -18.40 26.77 16.73
N ARG A 752 -18.64 25.68 15.98
CA ARG A 752 -20.01 25.17 15.73
C ARG A 752 -20.65 24.69 17.03
N GLU A 753 -19.88 23.96 17.84
CA GLU A 753 -20.32 23.48 19.16
C GLU A 753 -20.67 24.65 20.09
N TYR A 754 -19.83 25.70 20.15
CA TYR A 754 -20.08 26.89 20.96
C TYR A 754 -21.34 27.67 20.53
N SER A 755 -21.53 27.87 19.21
CA SER A 755 -22.71 28.57 18.68
C SER A 755 -24.02 27.85 19.04
N TYR A 756 -24.03 26.53 18.95
CA TYR A 756 -25.19 25.71 19.32
C TYR A 756 -25.50 25.81 20.82
N GLU A 757 -24.48 25.84 21.68
CA GLU A 757 -24.68 25.99 23.13
C GLU A 757 -25.25 27.36 23.53
N GLU A 758 -24.80 28.45 22.91
CA GLU A 758 -25.29 29.81 23.22
C GLU A 758 -26.76 29.99 22.81
N GLU A 759 -27.18 29.44 21.68
CA GLU A 759 -28.60 29.45 21.27
C GLU A 759 -29.49 28.72 22.29
N GLN A 760 -29.06 27.57 22.80
CA GLN A 760 -29.81 26.84 23.82
C GLN A 760 -29.89 27.60 25.16
N LYS A 761 -28.77 28.17 25.61
CA LYS A 761 -28.73 28.96 26.86
C LYS A 761 -29.63 30.19 26.79
N LYS A 762 -29.64 30.87 25.64
CA LYS A 762 -30.50 32.03 25.41
C LYS A 762 -31.99 31.66 25.48
N SER A 763 -32.41 30.61 24.75
CA SER A 763 -33.79 30.11 24.76
C SER A 763 -34.26 29.71 26.17
N ILE A 764 -33.39 29.12 26.98
CA ILE A 764 -33.72 28.70 28.35
C ILE A 764 -33.85 29.92 29.28
N ARG A 765 -32.94 30.90 29.19
CA ARG A 765 -33.00 32.13 30.01
C ARG A 765 -34.25 32.95 29.74
N GLU A 766 -34.68 33.05 28.49
CA GLU A 766 -35.90 33.77 28.11
C GLU A 766 -37.15 33.16 28.76
N GLN A 767 -37.23 31.84 28.83
CA GLN A 767 -38.38 31.15 29.45
C GLN A 767 -38.37 31.25 30.98
N LEU A 768 -37.20 31.21 31.61
CA LEU A 768 -37.07 31.44 33.06
C LEU A 768 -37.42 32.88 33.43
N ASN A 769 -36.97 33.87 32.65
CA ASN A 769 -37.31 35.28 32.86
C ASN A 769 -38.82 35.56 32.67
N ALA A 770 -39.52 34.72 31.92
CA ALA A 770 -40.98 34.77 31.76
C ALA A 770 -41.76 34.16 32.94
N GLY A 771 -41.06 33.77 34.02
CA GLY A 771 -41.67 33.27 35.26
C GLY A 771 -41.97 31.77 35.28
N LYS A 772 -41.57 31.02 34.25
CA LYS A 772 -41.70 29.54 34.25
C LYS A 772 -40.68 28.92 35.20
N THR A 773 -41.08 27.84 35.87
CA THR A 773 -40.14 27.05 36.67
C THR A 773 -39.24 26.21 35.76
N TRP A 774 -38.07 25.79 36.26
CA TRP A 774 -37.14 24.96 35.49
C TRP A 774 -37.81 23.67 34.99
N LEU A 775 -38.65 23.07 35.83
CA LEU A 775 -39.37 21.85 35.53
C LEU A 775 -40.40 22.07 34.41
N GLU A 776 -41.09 23.22 34.40
CA GLU A 776 -42.00 23.59 33.31
C GLU A 776 -41.25 23.80 31.99
N VAL A 777 -40.03 24.34 32.02
CA VAL A 777 -39.17 24.49 30.83
C VAL A 777 -38.75 23.12 30.30
N VAL A 778 -38.34 22.19 31.17
CA VAL A 778 -37.98 20.82 30.81
C VAL A 778 -39.20 20.04 30.28
N PHE A 779 -40.35 20.16 30.92
CA PHE A 779 -41.60 19.52 30.50
C PHE A 779 -42.12 20.06 29.18
N THR A 780 -42.07 21.39 28.97
CA THR A 780 -42.45 21.99 27.69
C THR A 780 -41.50 21.55 26.56
N ARG A 781 -40.18 21.59 26.80
CA ARG A 781 -39.16 21.19 25.82
C ARG A 781 -39.31 19.74 25.39
N ASN A 782 -39.66 18.85 26.32
CA ASN A 782 -39.73 17.41 26.10
C ASN A 782 -41.16 16.86 26.00
N GLN A 783 -42.18 17.74 25.94
CA GLN A 783 -43.60 17.40 25.81
C GLN A 783 -44.13 16.45 26.90
N ILE A 784 -43.76 16.70 28.16
CA ILE A 784 -44.12 15.86 29.31
C ILE A 784 -45.30 16.48 30.08
N VAL A 785 -46.28 15.68 30.50
CA VAL A 785 -47.44 16.11 31.31
C VAL A 785 -47.16 15.86 32.80
N PRO A 786 -47.22 16.89 33.68
CA PRO A 786 -47.03 16.70 35.12
C PRO A 786 -48.21 15.98 35.79
N GLU A 787 -47.97 14.97 36.61
CA GLU A 787 -48.98 14.34 37.49
C GLU A 787 -48.96 14.95 38.91
N GLU A 788 -50.12 15.07 39.56
CA GLU A 788 -50.23 15.58 40.94
C GLU A 788 -49.67 14.57 41.95
N SER A 789 -48.55 14.92 42.59
CA SER A 789 -47.93 14.11 43.63
C SER A 789 -48.15 14.73 45.01
N LYS A 790 -48.78 13.99 45.93
CA LYS A 790 -48.95 14.41 47.34
C LYS A 790 -47.61 14.69 48.04
N LEU A 791 -46.52 14.15 47.51
CA LEU A 791 -45.17 14.40 47.99
C LEU A 791 -44.79 15.88 47.86
N ARG A 792 -45.36 16.62 46.90
CA ARG A 792 -45.05 18.03 46.64
C ARG A 792 -45.48 19.01 47.74
N GLY A 793 -46.41 18.61 48.60
CA GLY A 793 -46.90 19.45 49.71
C GLY A 793 -46.03 19.40 50.97
N ILE A 794 -45.02 18.52 51.04
CA ILE A 794 -44.23 18.29 52.25
C ILE A 794 -42.96 19.13 52.19
N ASN A 795 -42.75 20.02 53.16
CA ASN A 795 -41.57 20.87 53.21
C ASN A 795 -40.53 20.42 54.24
N ASP A 796 -40.93 19.56 55.18
CA ASP A 796 -40.04 18.99 56.19
C ASP A 796 -39.34 17.74 55.65
N ILE A 797 -38.02 17.72 55.78
CA ILE A 797 -37.18 16.66 55.21
C ILE A 797 -37.34 15.33 55.97
N GLN A 798 -37.56 15.37 57.29
CA GLN A 798 -37.73 14.17 58.10
C GLN A 798 -39.08 13.52 57.80
N GLU A 799 -40.15 14.32 57.70
CA GLU A 799 -41.47 13.86 57.30
C GLU A 799 -41.46 13.29 55.87
N TYR A 800 -40.80 13.97 54.93
CA TYR A 800 -40.73 13.55 53.53
C TYR A 800 -40.10 12.16 53.36
N PHE A 801 -38.93 11.93 53.95
CA PHE A 801 -38.26 10.64 53.83
C PHE A 801 -38.92 9.56 54.69
N SER A 802 -39.52 9.90 55.84
CA SER A 802 -40.32 8.95 56.61
C SER A 802 -41.48 8.39 55.79
N ILE A 803 -42.18 9.24 55.03
CA ILE A 803 -43.25 8.79 54.13
C ILE A 803 -42.70 7.92 52.99
N LEU A 804 -41.59 8.33 52.37
CA LEU A 804 -40.98 7.56 51.28
C LEU A 804 -40.46 6.19 51.74
N GLN A 805 -39.93 6.09 52.97
CA GLN A 805 -39.46 4.82 53.54
C GLN A 805 -40.62 3.88 53.91
N ASN A 806 -41.74 4.43 54.37
CA ASN A 806 -42.93 3.64 54.70
C ASN A 806 -43.74 3.21 53.47
N LYS A 807 -43.50 3.81 52.31
CA LYS A 807 -44.16 3.45 51.05
C LYS A 807 -43.29 2.49 50.23
N THR A 808 -43.79 1.28 50.04
CA THR A 808 -43.06 0.19 49.37
C THR A 808 -42.96 0.33 47.86
N ASP A 809 -43.64 1.32 47.29
CA ASP A 809 -43.92 1.43 45.85
C ASP A 809 -43.06 2.51 45.16
N TYR A 810 -42.09 3.10 45.86
CA TYR A 810 -41.16 4.08 45.27
C TYR A 810 -39.72 3.58 45.21
N VAL A 811 -38.99 4.00 44.16
CA VAL A 811 -37.54 3.98 44.05
C VAL A 811 -37.00 5.40 44.13
N LEU A 812 -35.95 5.59 44.92
CA LEU A 812 -35.28 6.88 45.04
C LEU A 812 -33.91 6.79 44.37
N VAL A 813 -33.62 7.73 43.47
CA VAL A 813 -32.31 7.88 42.82
C VAL A 813 -31.67 9.16 43.30
N LEU A 814 -30.44 9.07 43.80
CA LEU A 814 -29.68 10.19 44.34
C LEU A 814 -28.38 10.40 43.57
N SER A 815 -27.98 11.65 43.38
CA SER A 815 -26.65 12.02 42.90
C SER A 815 -26.12 13.26 43.64
N GLY A 816 -24.83 13.26 43.99
CA GLY A 816 -24.21 14.35 44.75
C GLY A 816 -22.73 14.58 44.45
N PHE A 817 -22.25 15.79 44.82
CA PHE A 817 -20.87 16.26 44.59
C PHE A 817 -20.02 16.34 45.89
N ASP A 818 -18.68 16.34 45.73
CA ASP A 818 -17.63 16.21 46.77
C ASP A 818 -17.70 17.26 47.90
N GLU A 819 -18.19 18.47 47.58
CA GLU A 819 -18.29 19.58 48.54
C GLU A 819 -19.46 19.44 49.54
N CYS A 820 -20.31 18.40 49.42
CA CYS A 820 -21.43 18.14 50.34
C CYS A 820 -20.99 17.52 51.69
N SER A 821 -19.70 17.25 51.87
CA SER A 821 -19.14 16.48 52.99
C SER A 821 -19.39 17.07 54.38
N GLY A 822 -19.49 18.40 54.50
CA GLY A 822 -19.65 19.08 55.80
C GLY A 822 -20.99 18.84 56.50
N GLN A 823 -22.06 18.51 55.75
CA GLN A 823 -23.42 18.33 56.30
C GLN A 823 -24.05 16.98 55.91
N TRP A 824 -23.34 16.10 55.19
CA TRP A 824 -23.84 14.79 54.77
C TRP A 824 -24.30 13.91 55.94
N LYS A 825 -23.47 13.82 56.99
CA LYS A 825 -23.81 13.06 58.19
C LYS A 825 -25.12 13.54 58.81
N ARG A 826 -25.31 14.86 58.87
CA ARG A 826 -26.55 15.49 59.35
C ARG A 826 -27.72 15.22 58.41
N PHE A 827 -27.53 15.25 57.10
CA PHE A 827 -28.57 14.88 56.13
C PHE A 827 -29.04 13.44 56.33
N LEU A 828 -28.13 12.48 56.52
CA LEU A 828 -28.49 11.09 56.81
C LEU A 828 -29.20 10.93 58.15
N GLU A 829 -28.73 11.61 59.20
CA GLU A 829 -29.38 11.62 60.52
C GLU A 829 -30.82 12.13 60.45
N VAL A 830 -31.08 13.21 59.70
CA VAL A 830 -32.43 13.81 59.62
C VAL A 830 -33.34 13.06 58.64
N SER A 831 -32.82 12.61 57.48
CA SER A 831 -33.60 11.84 56.50
C SER A 831 -33.87 10.40 56.92
N GLY A 832 -33.07 9.85 57.84
CA GLY A 832 -33.18 8.47 58.31
C GLY A 832 -32.87 7.41 57.24
N LEU A 833 -32.28 7.78 56.10
CA LEU A 833 -32.01 6.82 55.01
C LEU A 833 -30.94 5.80 55.43
N PRO A 834 -31.06 4.51 55.06
CA PRO A 834 -30.12 3.46 55.45
C PRO A 834 -28.82 3.49 54.62
N LEU A 835 -28.22 4.67 54.47
CA LEU A 835 -26.94 4.88 53.79
C LEU A 835 -25.80 4.87 54.81
N ARG A 836 -24.61 4.44 54.38
CA ARG A 836 -23.44 4.34 55.26
C ARG A 836 -22.94 5.71 55.71
N ALA A 837 -22.86 5.92 57.03
CA ALA A 837 -22.41 7.17 57.65
C ALA A 837 -20.89 7.22 57.91
N ASP A 838 -20.21 6.07 57.84
CA ASP A 838 -18.79 5.84 58.14
C ASP A 838 -17.83 6.11 56.96
N ILE A 839 -18.37 6.37 55.77
CA ILE A 839 -17.59 6.65 54.56
C ILE A 839 -17.06 8.10 54.62
N GLY A 840 -15.75 8.29 54.49
CA GLY A 840 -15.12 9.60 54.36
C GLY A 840 -15.23 10.16 52.93
N TRP A 841 -15.90 11.29 52.75
CA TRP A 841 -16.24 11.86 51.44
C TRP A 841 -15.05 12.61 50.81
N ARG A 842 -14.40 11.98 49.84
CA ARG A 842 -13.46 12.64 48.89
C ARG A 842 -13.76 12.34 47.40
N GLU A 843 -14.82 11.59 47.08
CA GLU A 843 -15.22 11.21 45.70
C GLU A 843 -16.76 11.12 45.55
N SER A 844 -17.31 11.29 44.33
CA SER A 844 -18.77 11.46 44.09
C SER A 844 -19.59 10.20 44.26
N TYR A 845 -20.88 10.39 44.55
CA TYR A 845 -21.79 9.33 44.97
C TYR A 845 -23.05 9.29 44.11
N ALA A 846 -23.44 8.09 43.72
CA ALA A 846 -24.78 7.78 43.22
C ALA A 846 -25.34 6.64 44.07
N ALA A 847 -26.60 6.78 44.48
CA ALA A 847 -27.31 5.68 45.13
C ALA A 847 -28.70 5.50 44.56
N VAL A 848 -29.12 4.25 44.59
CA VAL A 848 -30.52 3.89 44.40
C VAL A 848 -31.00 3.13 45.61
N VAL A 849 -32.12 3.58 46.17
CA VAL A 849 -32.73 3.03 47.40
C VAL A 849 -34.07 2.38 47.06
N ASP A 850 -34.21 1.10 47.39
CA ASP A 850 -35.42 0.30 47.19
C ASP A 850 -35.66 -0.64 48.39
N ARG A 851 -36.74 -0.42 49.15
CA ARG A 851 -37.17 -1.27 50.29
C ARG A 851 -36.03 -1.66 51.25
N GLY A 852 -35.09 -0.73 51.48
CA GLY A 852 -33.92 -0.92 52.34
C GLY A 852 -32.72 -1.58 51.67
N ALA A 853 -32.86 -2.14 50.46
CA ALA A 853 -31.73 -2.50 49.62
C ALA A 853 -31.15 -1.21 48.99
N VAL A 854 -29.87 -0.98 49.26
CA VAL A 854 -29.16 0.19 48.75
C VAL A 854 -28.09 -0.28 47.78
N LYS A 855 -28.18 0.18 46.52
CA LYS A 855 -27.06 0.04 45.60
C LYS A 855 -26.28 1.35 45.60
N VAL A 856 -25.03 1.24 46.00
CA VAL A 856 -24.11 2.36 46.16
C VAL A 856 -22.95 2.19 45.19
N ASP A 857 -22.62 3.23 44.42
CA ASP A 857 -21.31 3.33 43.77
C ASP A 857 -20.47 4.38 44.48
N GLU A 858 -19.48 3.92 45.24
CA GLU A 858 -18.70 4.76 46.16
C GLU A 858 -17.59 5.57 45.47
N LYS A 859 -17.30 5.33 44.17
CA LYS A 859 -16.18 5.96 43.44
C LYS A 859 -16.38 6.11 41.92
N SER A 860 -17.59 6.35 41.43
CA SER A 860 -17.77 6.56 40.00
C SER A 860 -17.10 7.86 39.52
N LYS A 861 -16.15 7.73 38.59
CA LYS A 861 -15.53 8.84 37.84
C LYS A 861 -16.13 9.01 36.45
N GLY A 862 -17.28 8.36 36.20
CA GLY A 862 -17.92 8.26 34.90
C GLY A 862 -19.43 8.08 34.97
N GLU A 863 -20.04 7.80 33.82
CA GLU A 863 -21.48 7.65 33.70
C GLU A 863 -21.95 6.26 34.12
N ILE A 864 -22.83 6.20 35.11
CA ILE A 864 -23.41 4.96 35.61
C ILE A 864 -24.73 4.71 34.89
N ASN A 865 -24.81 3.59 34.19
CA ASN A 865 -26.04 3.12 33.55
C ASN A 865 -26.69 2.07 34.43
N ILE A 866 -27.88 2.38 34.94
CA ILE A 866 -28.68 1.44 35.72
C ILE A 866 -30.02 1.25 35.01
N ASN A 867 -30.25 0.02 34.59
CA ASN A 867 -31.49 -0.35 33.96
C ASN A 867 -32.43 -0.92 35.04
N TYR A 868 -33.56 -0.26 35.29
CA TYR A 868 -34.57 -0.72 36.23
C TYR A 868 -35.80 -1.24 35.48
N GLU A 869 -36.22 -2.46 35.85
CA GLU A 869 -37.42 -3.11 35.34
C GLU A 869 -38.51 -3.10 36.43
N PHE A 870 -39.62 -2.41 36.13
CA PHE A 870 -40.75 -2.20 37.02
C PHE A 870 -41.94 -3.08 36.60
N LEU A 871 -42.58 -3.77 37.54
CA LEU A 871 -43.77 -4.60 37.31
C LEU A 871 -45.02 -3.90 37.84
N ALA A 872 -45.96 -3.60 36.95
CA ALA A 872 -47.25 -3.00 37.32
C ALA A 872 -48.26 -4.09 37.76
N GLY A 873 -48.86 -3.97 38.95
CA GLY A 873 -50.21 -4.49 39.21
C GLY A 873 -50.45 -5.89 39.81
N PHE A 874 -49.52 -6.60 40.48
CA PHE A 874 -49.88 -7.86 41.19
C PHE A 874 -49.12 -8.14 42.52
N PRO A 875 -49.75 -8.78 43.55
CA PRO A 875 -49.28 -8.73 44.94
C PRO A 875 -48.36 -9.88 45.43
N LYS A 876 -48.05 -10.90 44.63
CA LYS A 876 -47.18 -12.03 45.02
C LYS A 876 -46.43 -12.57 43.81
N TYR A 877 -45.09 -12.69 43.87
CA TYR A 877 -44.30 -13.90 43.61
C TYR A 877 -42.79 -13.65 43.80
N SER A 878 -42.05 -14.77 43.98
CA SER A 878 -40.66 -14.93 44.42
C SER A 878 -39.62 -14.67 43.32
N VAL A 879 -38.45 -14.22 43.76
CA VAL A 879 -37.26 -13.99 42.95
C VAL A 879 -36.29 -15.15 43.18
N GLU A 880 -35.93 -15.90 42.14
CA GLU A 880 -34.90 -16.96 42.24
C GLU A 880 -33.67 -16.61 41.39
N TYR A 881 -32.50 -16.85 41.98
CA TYR A 881 -31.20 -16.73 41.33
C TYR A 881 -30.84 -18.09 40.72
N VAL A 882 -30.75 -18.15 39.39
CA VAL A 882 -30.37 -19.36 38.65
C VAL A 882 -29.31 -18.98 37.64
N ASP A 883 -28.17 -19.67 37.64
CA ASP A 883 -27.06 -19.51 36.69
C ASP A 883 -26.45 -18.09 36.62
N GLY A 884 -26.33 -17.42 37.77
CA GLY A 884 -25.73 -16.08 37.84
C GLY A 884 -26.62 -14.94 37.35
N GLU A 885 -27.87 -15.23 36.96
CA GLU A 885 -28.88 -14.26 36.57
C GLU A 885 -30.16 -14.40 37.40
N LEU A 886 -30.84 -13.28 37.60
CA LEU A 886 -32.13 -13.20 38.28
C LEU A 886 -33.24 -13.59 37.30
N ARG A 887 -34.03 -14.64 37.56
CA ARG A 887 -35.13 -15.03 36.67
C ARG A 887 -36.50 -14.85 37.34
N VAL A 888 -37.43 -14.22 36.61
CA VAL A 888 -38.83 -14.00 37.01
C VAL A 888 -39.75 -14.35 35.83
N GLY A 889 -40.81 -15.12 36.06
CA GLY A 889 -41.75 -15.57 35.03
C GLY A 889 -42.82 -14.53 34.63
N CYS A 890 -42.84 -14.16 33.34
CA CYS A 890 -43.90 -13.53 32.50
C CYS A 890 -44.40 -12.08 32.79
N ARG A 891 -44.75 -11.36 31.69
CA ARG A 891 -44.91 -9.88 31.44
C ARG A 891 -46.30 -9.26 31.75
N PRO A 892 -46.49 -7.90 31.80
CA PRO A 892 -45.66 -6.81 31.21
C PRO A 892 -44.93 -5.88 32.19
N LEU A 893 -43.73 -5.46 31.76
CA LEU A 893 -42.70 -4.69 32.47
C LEU A 893 -42.56 -3.28 31.86
N ARG A 894 -42.52 -2.20 32.64
CA ARG A 894 -42.05 -0.88 32.17
C ARG A 894 -40.56 -0.75 32.50
N TYR A 895 -39.76 -0.37 31.50
CA TYR A 895 -38.30 -0.29 31.60
C TYR A 895 -37.89 1.18 31.69
N CYS A 896 -37.18 1.58 32.75
CA CYS A 896 -36.59 2.91 32.85
C CYS A 896 -35.07 2.79 32.73
N LYS A 897 -34.48 3.49 31.74
CA LYS A 897 -33.03 3.64 31.64
C LYS A 897 -32.61 4.81 32.51
N ILE A 898 -32.10 4.50 33.70
CA ILE A 898 -31.62 5.49 34.65
C ILE A 898 -30.12 5.65 34.44
N LYS A 899 -29.70 6.87 34.14
CA LYS A 899 -28.31 7.18 33.87
C LYS A 899 -27.89 8.30 34.81
N VAL A 900 -27.02 7.96 35.76
CA VAL A 900 -26.54 8.87 36.78
C VAL A 900 -25.12 9.28 36.45
N LYS A 901 -24.88 10.58 36.35
CA LYS A 901 -23.54 11.13 36.13
C LYS A 901 -23.06 11.81 37.41
N SER A 902 -22.04 11.23 38.04
CA SER A 902 -21.33 11.81 39.19
C SER A 902 -19.82 11.90 38.86
N LYS A 903 -19.03 12.74 39.57
CA LYS A 903 -17.66 13.26 39.28
C LYS A 903 -17.08 12.96 37.89
N GLY A 904 -16.74 14.01 37.14
CA GLY A 904 -15.80 13.92 36.01
C GLY A 904 -16.36 14.31 34.65
N PHE A 905 -17.64 14.67 34.53
CA PHE A 905 -18.10 15.41 33.36
C PHE A 905 -17.75 16.89 33.51
N THR A 906 -16.56 17.29 33.06
CA THR A 906 -16.30 18.69 32.75
C THR A 906 -17.01 19.02 31.45
N GLY A 907 -18.21 19.61 31.55
CA GLY A 907 -18.80 20.31 30.41
C GLY A 907 -17.88 21.45 29.96
N ALA A 908 -18.17 22.04 28.80
CA ALA A 908 -17.34 23.02 28.09
C ALA A 908 -16.89 24.28 28.88
N MET A 909 -17.30 24.44 30.15
CA MET A 909 -16.94 25.56 31.04
C MET A 909 -16.15 25.16 32.30
N GLY A 910 -15.72 23.90 32.45
CA GLY A 910 -14.82 23.49 33.54
C GLY A 910 -15.42 23.42 34.96
N ALA A 911 -16.74 23.59 35.12
CA ALA A 911 -17.41 23.45 36.42
C ALA A 911 -17.96 22.03 36.63
N CYS A 912 -17.79 21.46 37.83
CA CYS A 912 -18.31 20.13 38.19
C CYS A 912 -19.85 20.13 38.36
N ARG A 913 -20.53 19.11 37.83
CA ARG A 913 -22.01 18.97 37.86
C ARG A 913 -22.42 17.54 38.18
N SER A 914 -23.64 17.36 38.71
CA SER A 914 -24.27 16.05 38.94
C SER A 914 -25.63 15.98 38.23
N GLU A 915 -25.90 14.92 37.48
CA GLU A 915 -27.14 14.75 36.67
C GLU A 915 -27.81 13.40 36.94
N ILE A 916 -29.14 13.38 36.93
CA ILE A 916 -29.97 12.16 36.93
C ILE A 916 -30.82 12.19 35.67
N LEU A 917 -30.48 11.32 34.72
CA LEU A 917 -31.22 11.13 33.48
C LEU A 917 -32.15 9.92 33.63
N VAL A 918 -33.42 10.07 33.27
CA VAL A 918 -34.34 8.94 33.12
C VAL A 918 -34.85 8.95 31.69
N ASP A 919 -34.60 7.86 30.96
CA ASP A 919 -34.90 7.74 29.53
C ASP A 919 -34.35 8.91 28.69
N ASN A 920 -33.10 9.31 29.00
CA ASN A 920 -32.34 10.43 28.41
C ASN A 920 -32.87 11.84 28.69
N ILE A 921 -33.82 11.99 29.60
CA ILE A 921 -34.34 13.30 30.03
C ILE A 921 -33.67 13.68 31.36
N ASP A 922 -33.11 14.89 31.45
CA ASP A 922 -32.45 15.40 32.66
C ASP A 922 -33.48 15.96 33.65
N TYR A 923 -33.61 15.27 34.78
CA TYR A 923 -34.51 15.63 35.88
C TYR A 923 -33.77 16.33 37.03
N SER A 924 -32.47 16.63 36.91
CA SER A 924 -31.73 17.36 37.95
C SER A 924 -32.09 18.86 37.94
N MET A 925 -32.33 19.44 39.12
CA MET A 925 -32.89 20.80 39.20
C MET A 925 -31.86 21.91 39.01
N ASN A 926 -30.72 21.85 39.70
CA ASN A 926 -29.68 22.90 39.62
C ASN A 926 -28.26 22.33 39.52
N ARG A 927 -28.13 20.99 39.41
CA ARG A 927 -26.89 20.23 39.22
C ARG A 927 -25.81 20.43 40.31
N ILE A 928 -26.19 21.06 41.44
CA ILE A 928 -25.35 21.38 42.62
C ILE A 928 -26.03 20.78 43.86
N GLY A 929 -25.28 20.38 44.91
CA GLY A 929 -25.87 19.74 46.09
C GLY A 929 -26.33 18.30 45.83
N ILE A 930 -27.30 17.82 46.61
CA ILE A 930 -27.87 16.48 46.47
C ILE A 930 -29.13 16.58 45.60
N ASN A 931 -29.10 15.99 44.41
CA ASN A 931 -30.25 15.88 43.52
C ASN A 931 -30.93 14.53 43.74
N ILE A 932 -32.26 14.52 43.85
CA ILE A 932 -33.04 13.32 44.16
C ILE A 932 -34.23 13.24 43.20
N VAL A 933 -34.41 12.08 42.58
CA VAL A 933 -35.56 11.78 41.72
C VAL A 933 -36.31 10.58 42.31
N VAL A 934 -37.63 10.74 42.48
CA VAL A 934 -38.53 9.70 43.02
C VAL A 934 -39.32 9.10 41.87
N ILE A 935 -39.25 7.78 41.75
CA ILE A 935 -39.87 7.00 40.67
C ILE A 935 -40.88 6.04 41.27
N ASP A 936 -42.08 6.01 40.72
CA ASP A 936 -43.11 5.03 41.07
C ASP A 936 -42.79 3.66 40.45
N LYS A 937 -42.78 2.61 41.27
CA LYS A 937 -42.43 1.24 40.87
C LYS A 937 -43.51 0.54 40.09
N GLU A 938 -44.76 0.95 40.26
CA GLU A 938 -45.87 0.30 39.58
C GLU A 938 -46.01 0.90 38.17
N THR A 939 -45.88 2.22 38.07
CA THR A 939 -46.08 2.96 36.83
C THR A 939 -44.79 3.30 36.11
N GLY A 940 -43.63 3.39 36.76
CA GLY A 940 -42.38 3.91 36.19
C GLY A 940 -42.36 5.44 35.99
N ASN A 941 -43.38 6.15 36.46
CA ASN A 941 -43.49 7.61 36.32
C ASN A 941 -42.58 8.34 37.34
N ILE A 942 -42.12 9.52 36.95
CA ILE A 942 -41.37 10.43 37.84
C ILE A 942 -42.37 11.18 38.72
N MET A 943 -42.40 10.83 40.01
CA MET A 943 -43.35 11.38 40.97
C MET A 943 -42.88 12.68 41.61
N ASP A 944 -41.56 12.86 41.71
CA ASP A 944 -40.97 14.07 42.30
C ASP A 944 -39.50 14.21 41.88
N SER A 945 -39.03 15.45 41.80
CA SER A 945 -37.61 15.77 41.66
C SER A 945 -37.29 16.95 42.57
N ILE A 946 -36.31 16.78 43.45
CA ILE A 946 -35.97 17.75 44.46
C ILE A 946 -34.46 17.95 44.56
N ASN A 947 -34.08 19.07 45.18
CA ASN A 947 -32.70 19.39 45.49
C ASN A 947 -32.56 19.77 46.96
N VAL A 948 -31.50 19.25 47.58
CA VAL A 948 -31.05 19.71 48.90
C VAL A 948 -29.66 20.29 48.73
N ASN A 949 -29.57 21.63 48.78
CA ASN A 949 -28.30 22.32 48.69
C ASN A 949 -27.65 22.36 50.08
N THR A 950 -26.80 21.37 50.34
CA THR A 950 -26.09 21.20 51.61
C THR A 950 -25.05 22.28 51.90
N TYR A 951 -24.74 23.18 50.96
CA TYR A 951 -23.79 24.28 51.12
C TYR A 951 -24.44 25.56 51.69
N SER A 952 -25.62 25.92 51.16
CA SER A 952 -26.29 27.19 51.48
C SER A 952 -27.48 27.03 52.41
N ASP A 953 -27.93 25.80 52.66
CA ASP A 953 -29.09 25.53 53.50
C ASP A 953 -28.70 24.83 54.81
N PRO A 954 -28.39 25.60 55.87
CA PRO A 954 -28.05 25.04 57.17
C PRO A 954 -29.23 24.35 57.87
N SER A 955 -30.45 24.48 57.32
CA SER A 955 -31.66 23.80 57.77
C SER A 955 -31.99 22.54 56.97
N LEU A 956 -31.23 22.22 55.91
CA LEU A 956 -31.49 21.10 55.00
C LEU A 956 -32.93 21.09 54.46
N LYS A 957 -33.47 22.25 54.06
CA LYS A 957 -34.82 22.29 53.50
C LYS A 957 -34.85 21.63 52.14
N ILE A 958 -36.00 21.07 51.83
CA ILE A 958 -36.28 20.57 50.49
C ILE A 958 -36.51 21.79 49.60
N ASN A 959 -35.63 21.99 48.62
CA ASN A 959 -35.93 22.89 47.53
C ASN A 959 -36.65 22.09 46.46
N ARG A 960 -37.88 22.52 46.19
CA ARG A 960 -38.71 22.09 45.08
C ARG A 960 -38.74 23.26 44.10
N VAL A 961 -38.68 22.99 42.81
CA VAL A 961 -38.87 24.01 41.77
C VAL A 961 -39.97 23.55 40.83
#